data_AF-A0A2Z6R9M1-F1
#
_entry.id   AF-A0A2Z6R9M1-F1
#
_cell.length_a   1.000
_cell.length_b   1.000
_cell.length_c   1.000
_cell.angle_alpha   90.00
_cell.angle_beta   90.00
_cell.angle_gamma   90.00
#
_symmetry.space_group_name_H-M   'P 1'
#
loop_
_entity.id
_entity.type
_entity.pdbx_description
1 polymer ?
#
loop_
_entity_poly.entity_id
_entity_poly.type
_entity_poly.pdbx_seq_one_letter_code
_entity_poly.pdbx_strand_id
1 'polypeptide(L)'
;MSANIEMQAIENTNEWINLIEEAVIKQHIKFYEFKQFSNFQLIGAGSFGKVYCVNEGEKHLALKTFFNLDNITIKEIVRELKIQREDKFHDNIIRYHGITKFESETHINNNCMLVMEYADGGCLRSYLEKSFNKLTWYDKFNMAYQLAYAVSCLHSEGIVHGDLHSGNILIHQNTIKLTDFGLSNRIGASSNFQSKLLKMVSYLDPKILNRQRNNNCQSIQMNLLNEKSDIYGVGVLLWEISSGKFPFHGEDKQYDELIAEISQGLREKVVPNTPKDYIKIYTRCWDGEPDNRPTIYQVVDLLKVMITETDITENTCNQKPNVVSLSTINSESRRELSQLIQNFNKINIKEIDPIVVSSERDKLLFEKGFNIAVDVLNDLIFELLEKGIESKSIKEQIKEYYDNHNIKPREIYNWLLSNQNNSNSIFLLGYFNYREIGTSKNCDKAFNLFLNASEKNHILAQFYVAGCYQYGYGTIKNEKLAFEYFEKVANKNSTAGQIDIGYCYEIGLGIKKDSNKAFYWYEKAANSGNMLAMHNLGNCYRNGVGVETDYEKAFELYKQSAEGGYSGGMTMVGFCYFHGIGTKIYKQKAFELYQKSANLGSKVAQYNLGTMYEYGDGITKDTDKAIYWYEKAAKQGYQHAQNKLKKFKNQ
;
A
#
# COMPACT_ATOMS: atom_id res chain seq x y z
N MET A 1 16.75 49.48 48.25
CA MET A 1 17.33 48.63 47.20
C MET A 1 17.73 47.30 47.84
N SER A 2 17.56 46.21 47.09
CA SER A 2 17.92 44.81 47.39
C SER A 2 17.29 44.16 48.63
N ALA A 3 16.22 43.40 48.40
CA ALA A 3 15.90 42.10 49.03
C ALA A 3 14.40 41.83 48.82
N ASN A 4 14.03 41.15 47.72
CA ASN A 4 12.78 40.37 47.60
C ASN A 4 12.57 39.72 46.22
N ILE A 5 13.56 39.70 45.32
CA ILE A 5 13.44 39.00 44.03
C ILE A 5 14.05 37.58 44.07
N GLU A 6 14.86 37.22 45.09
CA GLU A 6 15.53 35.91 45.14
C GLU A 6 14.73 34.77 45.80
N MET A 7 13.54 35.01 46.36
CA MET A 7 12.77 33.95 47.05
C MET A 7 11.61 33.35 46.25
N GLN A 8 11.27 33.86 45.06
CA GLN A 8 10.25 33.26 44.18
C GLN A 8 10.82 32.42 43.03
N ALA A 9 12.15 32.43 42.82
CA ALA A 9 12.79 31.59 41.81
C ALA A 9 13.21 30.20 42.34
N ILE A 10 13.26 30.02 43.67
CA ILE A 10 13.74 28.78 44.31
C ILE A 10 12.59 27.77 44.55
N GLU A 11 11.33 28.21 44.60
CA GLU A 11 10.19 27.28 44.78
C GLU A 11 9.84 26.51 43.49
N ASN A 12 10.21 27.01 42.30
CA ASN A 12 9.90 26.35 41.02
C ASN A 12 10.93 25.27 40.59
N THR A 13 12.15 25.30 41.12
CA THR A 13 13.22 24.34 40.77
C THR A 13 13.06 22.97 41.42
N ASN A 14 12.34 22.89 42.54
CA ASN A 14 12.11 21.63 43.27
C ASN A 14 10.98 20.77 42.70
N GLU A 15 10.02 21.36 41.97
CA GLU A 15 8.87 20.62 41.42
C GLU A 15 9.29 19.59 40.36
N TRP A 16 10.35 19.87 39.60
CA TRP A 16 10.83 19.02 38.50
C TRP A 16 11.75 17.90 38.95
N ILE A 17 12.58 18.20 39.95
CA ILE A 17 13.36 17.20 40.66
C ILE A 17 12.42 16.18 41.28
N ASN A 18 11.33 16.64 41.92
CA ASN A 18 10.28 15.77 42.42
C ASN A 18 9.57 14.99 41.31
N LEU A 19 9.26 15.56 40.15
CA LEU A 19 8.60 14.82 39.04
C LEU A 19 9.48 13.72 38.42
N ILE A 20 10.78 13.97 38.26
CA ILE A 20 11.73 12.94 37.80
C ILE A 20 11.97 11.91 38.89
N GLU A 21 12.20 12.32 40.14
CA GLU A 21 12.44 11.41 41.26
C GLU A 21 11.21 10.57 41.59
N GLU A 22 10.01 11.14 41.51
CA GLU A 22 8.75 10.43 41.67
C GLU A 22 8.49 9.48 40.49
N ALA A 23 8.85 9.85 39.25
CA ALA A 23 8.80 8.93 38.10
C ALA A 23 9.82 7.79 38.22
N VAL A 24 11.03 8.08 38.70
CA VAL A 24 12.12 7.13 38.95
C VAL A 24 11.74 6.14 40.05
N ILE A 25 11.21 6.63 41.18
CA ILE A 25 10.83 5.81 42.33
C ILE A 25 9.55 5.00 42.05
N LYS A 26 8.53 5.58 41.41
CA LYS A 26 7.26 4.88 41.15
C LYS A 26 7.30 3.93 39.93
N GLN A 27 8.27 4.07 39.02
CA GLN A 27 8.30 3.29 37.77
C GLN A 27 9.60 2.50 37.52
N HIS A 28 10.46 2.36 38.52
CA HIS A 28 11.66 1.52 38.47
C HIS A 28 12.67 1.94 37.37
N ILE A 29 12.74 3.22 37.03
CA ILE A 29 13.74 3.74 36.08
C ILE A 29 15.11 3.74 36.77
N LYS A 30 16.12 3.09 36.19
CA LYS A 30 17.45 2.99 36.80
C LYS A 30 18.16 4.35 36.80
N PHE A 31 18.71 4.73 37.96
CA PHE A 31 19.61 5.87 38.09
C PHE A 31 21.06 5.38 38.00
N TYR A 32 21.85 6.02 37.14
CA TYR A 32 23.28 5.75 36.98
C TYR A 32 24.08 6.87 37.63
N GLU A 33 25.12 6.54 38.37
CA GLU A 33 26.05 7.56 38.85
C GLU A 33 26.95 7.99 37.69
N PHE A 34 27.09 9.29 37.43
CA PHE A 34 27.82 9.79 36.26
C PHE A 34 29.27 9.28 36.18
N LYS A 35 29.92 9.08 37.33
CA LYS A 35 31.29 8.52 37.44
C LYS A 35 31.44 7.08 36.90
N GLN A 36 30.33 6.37 36.67
CA GLN A 36 30.34 5.02 36.09
C GLN A 36 30.65 5.04 34.59
N PHE A 37 30.49 6.20 33.95
CA PHE A 37 30.73 6.37 32.53
C PHE A 37 32.15 6.85 32.24
N SER A 38 32.75 6.31 31.19
CA SER A 38 34.07 6.71 30.70
C SER A 38 34.08 6.79 29.16
N ASN A 39 35.17 7.34 28.59
CA ASN A 39 35.38 7.40 27.14
C ASN A 39 34.25 8.12 26.36
N PHE A 40 34.00 9.39 26.69
CA PHE A 40 32.96 10.20 26.08
C PHE A 40 33.32 10.62 24.65
N GLN A 41 32.74 9.95 23.65
CA GLN A 41 32.90 10.29 22.24
C GLN A 41 31.62 10.93 21.70
N LEU A 42 31.71 12.17 21.18
CA LEU A 42 30.58 12.82 20.54
C LEU A 42 30.22 12.09 19.24
N ILE A 43 29.01 11.54 19.16
CA ILE A 43 28.52 10.79 18.00
C ILE A 43 27.37 11.50 17.25
N GLY A 44 26.73 12.49 17.88
CA GLY A 44 25.69 13.28 17.22
C GLY A 44 25.39 14.58 17.97
N ALA A 45 24.95 15.60 17.23
CA ALA A 45 24.45 16.85 17.78
C ALA A 45 23.11 17.21 17.11
N GLY A 46 22.05 17.15 17.89
CA GLY A 46 20.69 17.54 17.49
C GLY A 46 20.41 19.01 17.80
N SER A 47 19.17 19.45 17.55
CA SER A 47 18.68 20.78 17.96
C SER A 47 18.45 20.90 19.46
N PHE A 48 18.24 19.77 20.13
CA PHE A 48 17.88 19.72 21.55
C PHE A 48 19.01 19.27 22.45
N GLY A 49 20.14 18.83 21.89
CA GLY A 49 21.31 18.43 22.67
C GLY A 49 22.31 17.58 21.91
N LYS A 50 23.26 16.99 22.63
CA LYS A 50 24.35 16.18 22.08
C LYS A 50 24.19 14.74 22.52
N VAL A 51 24.65 13.81 21.68
CA VAL A 51 24.68 12.38 21.98
C VAL A 51 26.12 11.93 22.01
N TYR A 52 26.51 11.28 23.11
CA TYR A 52 27.84 10.74 23.33
C TYR A 52 27.77 9.22 23.41
N CYS A 53 28.69 8.52 22.75
CA CYS A 53 29.01 7.14 23.09
C CYS A 53 29.85 7.15 24.37
N VAL A 54 29.55 6.26 25.31
CA VAL A 54 30.28 6.07 26.56
C VAL A 54 30.43 4.59 26.89
N ASN A 55 31.36 4.28 27.78
CA ASN A 55 31.54 2.95 28.34
C ASN A 55 31.03 2.91 29.79
N GLU A 56 30.16 1.96 30.11
CA GLU A 56 29.83 1.53 31.48
C GLU A 56 30.41 0.12 31.67
N GLY A 57 31.60 0.03 32.27
CA GLY A 57 32.35 -1.24 32.29
C GLY A 57 32.70 -1.70 30.87
N GLU A 58 32.28 -2.92 30.51
CA GLU A 58 32.46 -3.49 29.16
C GLU A 58 31.32 -3.13 28.18
N LYS A 59 30.27 -2.45 28.64
CA LYS A 59 29.11 -2.11 27.83
C LYS A 59 29.27 -0.74 27.16
N HIS A 60 28.92 -0.65 25.89
CA HIS A 60 28.78 0.61 25.18
C HIS A 60 27.34 1.14 25.29
N LEU A 61 27.19 2.39 25.71
CA LEU A 61 25.90 3.07 25.89
C LEU A 61 25.92 4.44 25.21
N ALA A 62 24.74 4.99 24.94
CA ALA A 62 24.58 6.35 24.44
C ALA A 62 24.05 7.27 25.55
N LEU A 63 24.70 8.42 25.76
CA LEU A 63 24.23 9.47 26.65
C LEU A 63 23.73 10.66 25.83
N LYS A 64 22.45 10.99 25.96
CA LYS A 64 21.85 12.17 25.35
C LYS A 64 21.76 13.30 26.38
N THR A 65 22.46 14.40 26.10
CA THR A 65 22.34 15.66 26.84
C THR A 65 21.23 16.51 26.23
N PHE A 66 20.82 17.54 26.97
CA PHE A 66 19.86 18.54 26.51
C PHE A 66 20.47 19.94 26.65
N PHE A 67 20.27 20.81 25.66
CA PHE A 67 20.80 22.19 25.70
C PHE A 67 20.01 23.09 26.65
N ASN A 68 18.71 22.84 26.81
CA ASN A 68 17.85 23.51 27.77
C ASN A 68 16.93 22.47 28.40
N LEU A 69 16.92 22.40 29.72
CA LEU A 69 16.05 21.51 30.50
C LEU A 69 15.02 22.36 31.22
N ASP A 70 14.00 22.76 30.47
CA ASP A 70 12.84 23.40 31.06
C ASP A 70 11.78 22.37 31.46
N ASN A 71 10.77 22.87 32.16
CA ASN A 71 9.58 22.17 32.60
C ASN A 71 8.92 21.35 31.48
N ILE A 72 8.88 21.90 30.27
CA ILE A 72 8.24 21.26 29.11
C ILE A 72 9.08 20.06 28.65
N THR A 73 10.40 20.27 28.52
CA THR A 73 11.37 19.25 28.13
C THR A 73 11.36 18.07 29.10
N ILE A 74 11.31 18.34 30.41
CA ILE A 74 11.28 17.28 31.42
C ILE A 74 9.97 16.49 31.38
N LYS A 75 8.81 17.14 31.18
CA LYS A 75 7.53 16.42 31.02
C LYS A 75 7.59 15.45 29.84
N GLU A 76 8.16 15.89 28.72
CA GLU A 76 8.27 15.07 27.52
C GLU A 76 9.30 13.95 27.69
N ILE A 77 10.44 14.18 28.36
CA ILE A 77 11.39 13.11 28.71
C ILE A 77 10.72 12.05 29.59
N VAL A 78 10.00 12.48 30.65
CA VAL A 78 9.25 11.55 31.52
C VAL A 78 8.18 10.81 30.72
N ARG A 79 7.57 11.44 29.73
CA ARG A 79 6.60 10.81 28.83
C ARG A 79 7.25 9.73 27.95
N GLU A 80 8.39 10.00 27.34
CA GLU A 80 9.16 9.01 26.55
C GLU A 80 9.55 7.80 27.41
N LEU A 81 10.05 8.04 28.63
CA LEU A 81 10.39 6.98 29.58
C LEU A 81 9.14 6.20 30.04
N LYS A 82 7.99 6.87 30.24
CA LYS A 82 6.71 6.24 30.57
C LYS A 82 6.19 5.35 29.46
N ILE A 83 6.42 5.75 28.21
CA ILE A 83 6.06 4.94 27.05
C ILE A 83 6.84 3.63 27.14
N GLN A 84 8.15 3.65 27.35
CA GLN A 84 9.02 2.47 27.25
C GLN A 84 9.10 1.52 28.47
N ARG A 85 7.96 1.05 29.00
CA ARG A 85 7.98 0.02 30.07
C ARG A 85 8.56 -1.30 29.56
N GLU A 86 9.40 -1.95 30.37
CA GLU A 86 10.28 -3.08 30.00
C GLU A 86 9.59 -4.26 29.29
N ASP A 87 8.29 -4.47 29.51
CA ASP A 87 7.55 -5.62 28.97
C ASP A 87 6.79 -5.35 27.65
N LYS A 88 6.83 -4.12 27.12
CA LYS A 88 5.91 -3.69 26.04
C LYS A 88 6.54 -3.49 24.65
N PHE A 89 7.84 -3.26 24.54
CA PHE A 89 8.44 -2.78 23.28
C PHE A 89 9.35 -3.80 22.60
N HIS A 90 9.19 -3.88 21.27
CA HIS A 90 9.92 -4.79 20.40
C HIS A 90 11.39 -4.38 20.24
N ASP A 91 12.24 -5.32 19.85
CA ASP A 91 13.67 -5.10 19.62
C ASP A 91 13.99 -4.05 18.54
N ASN A 92 13.00 -3.55 17.79
CA ASN A 92 13.17 -2.50 16.78
C ASN A 92 12.96 -1.07 17.29
N ILE A 93 12.88 -0.89 18.60
CA ILE A 93 12.81 0.41 19.27
C ILE A 93 14.06 0.58 20.13
N ILE A 94 14.65 1.78 20.13
CA ILE A 94 15.82 2.07 20.97
C ILE A 94 15.42 1.94 22.44
N ARG A 95 16.18 1.18 23.22
CA ARG A 95 15.88 1.02 24.65
C ARG A 95 16.45 2.18 25.47
N TYR A 96 15.65 2.73 26.37
CA TYR A 96 16.14 3.64 27.41
C TYR A 96 16.47 2.83 28.66
N HIS A 97 17.72 2.91 29.11
CA HIS A 97 18.20 2.17 30.26
C HIS A 97 18.04 2.94 31.56
N GLY A 98 17.98 4.28 31.51
CA GLY A 98 17.85 5.08 32.71
C GLY A 98 18.23 6.54 32.51
N ILE A 99 18.54 7.19 33.63
CA ILE A 99 18.98 8.59 33.66
C ILE A 99 20.26 8.74 34.48
N THR A 100 21.04 9.77 34.18
CA THR A 100 22.18 10.22 35.00
C THR A 100 22.14 11.73 35.17
N LYS A 101 22.75 12.25 36.23
CA LYS A 101 22.90 13.69 36.49
C LYS A 101 24.38 14.06 36.54
N PHE A 102 24.76 15.17 35.91
CA PHE A 102 26.11 15.73 36.04
C PHE A 102 26.15 16.77 37.17
N GLU A 103 27.02 16.58 38.15
CA GLU A 103 27.29 17.58 39.20
C GLU A 103 28.38 18.53 38.70
N SER A 104 28.04 19.81 38.52
CA SER A 104 29.02 20.88 38.30
C SER A 104 28.90 21.90 39.42
N GLU A 105 30.04 22.29 40.01
CA GLU A 105 30.12 23.19 41.16
C GLU A 105 29.81 24.66 40.83
N THR A 106 29.60 25.03 39.56
CA THR A 106 29.57 26.45 39.15
C THR A 106 28.31 26.93 38.45
N HIS A 107 27.33 26.07 38.14
CA HIS A 107 26.02 26.51 37.66
C HIS A 107 24.89 25.61 38.16
N ILE A 108 23.97 26.18 38.96
CA ILE A 108 22.73 25.57 39.43
C ILE A 108 21.71 25.49 38.27
N ASN A 109 22.07 24.85 37.17
CA ASN A 109 21.13 24.46 36.14
C ASN A 109 21.32 22.97 35.80
N ASN A 110 20.33 22.21 36.28
CA ASN A 110 20.19 20.76 36.28
C ASN A 110 20.48 20.13 34.90
N ASN A 111 21.54 19.31 34.81
CA ASN A 111 21.91 18.57 33.60
C ASN A 111 21.51 17.09 33.72
N CYS A 112 20.20 16.80 33.57
CA CYS A 112 19.72 15.42 33.44
C CYS A 112 20.06 14.89 32.03
N MET A 113 20.63 13.69 31.95
CA MET A 113 20.98 13.02 30.70
C MET A 113 20.24 11.68 30.61
N LEU A 114 19.84 11.30 29.40
CA LEU A 114 19.22 10.00 29.12
C LEU A 114 20.31 8.97 28.81
N VAL A 115 20.23 7.82 29.47
CA VAL A 115 21.06 6.64 29.22
C VAL A 115 20.29 5.71 28.29
N MET A 116 20.84 5.46 27.11
CA MET A 116 20.18 4.78 26.00
C MET A 116 21.04 3.64 25.45
N GLU A 117 20.39 2.68 24.79
CA GLU A 117 21.05 1.68 23.95
C GLU A 117 21.95 2.37 22.91
N TYR A 118 23.15 1.83 22.70
CA TYR A 118 24.07 2.33 21.69
C TYR A 118 23.87 1.60 20.36
N ALA A 119 23.53 2.35 19.31
CA ALA A 119 23.39 1.84 17.95
C ALA A 119 24.67 2.07 17.12
N ASP A 120 25.45 1.02 16.94
CA ASP A 120 26.79 1.01 16.31
C ASP A 120 26.79 1.36 14.81
N GLY A 121 25.68 1.14 14.11
CA GLY A 121 25.51 1.48 12.70
C GLY A 121 25.21 2.96 12.42
N GLY A 122 24.98 3.78 13.46
CA GLY A 122 24.59 5.18 13.34
C GLY A 122 23.16 5.34 12.79
N CYS A 123 22.82 6.52 12.24
CA CYS A 123 21.51 6.73 11.64
C CYS A 123 21.39 6.07 10.26
N LEU A 124 20.15 5.75 9.86
CA LEU A 124 19.84 5.09 8.60
C LEU A 124 20.46 5.82 7.41
N ARG A 125 20.44 7.16 7.41
CA ARG A 125 21.09 7.98 6.38
C ARG A 125 22.56 7.61 6.19
N SER A 126 23.34 7.76 7.25
CA SER A 126 24.78 7.52 7.23
C SER A 126 25.12 6.04 7.00
N TYR A 127 24.24 5.14 7.44
CA TYR A 127 24.38 3.72 7.17
C TYR A 127 24.20 3.40 5.69
N LEU A 128 23.13 3.91 5.05
CA LEU A 128 22.90 3.73 3.62
C LEU A 128 24.06 4.31 2.80
N GLU A 129 24.52 5.53 3.10
CA GLU A 129 25.66 6.15 2.40
C GLU A 129 26.92 5.26 2.39
N LYS A 130 27.19 4.54 3.48
CA LYS A 130 28.39 3.69 3.63
C LYS A 130 28.21 2.27 3.12
N SER A 131 27.00 1.71 3.29
CA SER A 131 26.76 0.27 3.18
C SER A 131 25.78 -0.11 2.06
N PHE A 132 25.18 0.85 1.34
CA PHE A 132 24.11 0.56 0.37
C PHE A 132 24.50 -0.47 -0.69
N ASN A 133 25.73 -0.40 -1.21
CA ASN A 133 26.21 -1.35 -2.24
C ASN A 133 26.39 -2.78 -1.72
N LYS A 134 26.36 -2.98 -0.39
CA LYS A 134 26.44 -4.30 0.26
C LYS A 134 25.07 -4.88 0.58
N LEU A 135 24.00 -4.08 0.50
CA LEU A 135 22.65 -4.49 0.87
C LEU A 135 21.97 -5.22 -0.28
N THR A 136 21.57 -6.46 -0.04
CA THR A 136 20.69 -7.22 -0.93
C THR A 136 19.26 -6.68 -0.85
N TRP A 137 18.39 -7.14 -1.75
CA TRP A 137 16.95 -6.84 -1.64
C TRP A 137 16.33 -7.46 -0.40
N TYR A 138 16.78 -8.65 0.00
CA TYR A 138 16.35 -9.28 1.25
C TYR A 138 16.69 -8.41 2.47
N ASP A 139 17.90 -7.85 2.54
CA ASP A 139 18.28 -6.92 3.61
C ASP A 139 17.38 -5.68 3.62
N LYS A 140 17.12 -5.10 2.45
CA LYS A 140 16.26 -3.91 2.30
C LYS A 140 14.82 -4.20 2.71
N PHE A 141 14.28 -5.36 2.36
CA PHE A 141 12.94 -5.78 2.79
C PHE A 141 12.87 -5.98 4.30
N ASN A 142 13.89 -6.58 4.91
CA ASN A 142 13.96 -6.73 6.36
C ASN A 142 14.04 -5.38 7.08
N MET A 143 14.87 -4.46 6.59
CA MET A 143 14.94 -3.11 7.15
C MET A 143 13.59 -2.38 7.03
N ALA A 144 12.94 -2.47 5.86
CA ALA A 144 11.61 -1.91 5.64
C ALA A 144 10.57 -2.49 6.60
N TYR A 145 10.55 -3.82 6.74
CA TYR A 145 9.63 -4.54 7.62
C TYR A 145 9.85 -4.14 9.07
N GLN A 146 11.09 -4.13 9.55
CA GLN A 146 11.42 -3.76 10.92
C GLN A 146 11.03 -2.31 11.24
N LEU A 147 11.24 -1.39 10.29
CA LEU A 147 10.79 -0.01 10.41
C LEU A 147 9.25 0.07 10.52
N ALA A 148 8.53 -0.57 9.60
CA ALA A 148 7.08 -0.56 9.61
C ALA A 148 6.51 -1.21 10.88
N TYR A 149 7.15 -2.30 11.32
CA TYR A 149 6.78 -3.01 12.54
C TYR A 149 6.97 -2.15 13.79
N ALA A 150 8.11 -1.44 13.90
CA ALA A 150 8.36 -0.51 15.01
C ALA A 150 7.29 0.60 15.08
N VAL A 151 6.91 1.18 13.94
CA VAL A 151 5.83 2.17 13.87
C VAL A 151 4.47 1.54 14.23
N SER A 152 4.23 0.28 13.84
CA SER A 152 3.00 -0.43 14.21
C SER A 152 2.86 -0.65 15.71
N CYS A 153 3.98 -0.91 16.42
CA CYS A 153 3.98 -1.00 17.87
C CYS A 153 3.56 0.32 18.51
N LEU A 154 4.04 1.46 17.99
CA LEU A 154 3.62 2.78 18.48
C LEU A 154 2.12 3.02 18.24
N HIS A 155 1.63 2.78 17.02
CA HIS A 155 0.22 2.97 16.69
C HIS A 155 -0.69 2.03 17.49
N SER A 156 -0.25 0.81 17.84
CA SER A 156 -1.04 -0.11 18.67
C SER A 156 -1.29 0.41 20.09
N GLU A 157 -0.40 1.26 20.60
CA GLU A 157 -0.55 1.95 21.89
C GLU A 157 -1.16 3.35 21.72
N GLY A 158 -1.63 3.71 20.51
CA GLY A 158 -2.21 5.02 20.21
C GLY A 158 -1.19 6.17 20.17
N ILE A 159 0.09 5.86 19.94
CA ILE A 159 1.18 6.84 19.90
C ILE A 159 1.50 7.17 18.44
N VAL A 160 1.36 8.43 18.08
CA VAL A 160 1.83 8.98 16.79
C VAL A 160 3.26 9.48 16.97
N HIS A 161 4.18 9.04 16.11
CA HIS A 161 5.57 9.46 16.18
C HIS A 161 5.71 10.93 15.77
N GLY A 162 5.12 11.30 14.63
CA GLY A 162 5.02 12.68 14.15
C GLY A 162 6.34 13.33 13.72
N ASP A 163 7.43 12.57 13.62
CA ASP A 163 8.77 13.07 13.23
C ASP A 163 9.61 11.99 12.53
N LEU A 164 8.99 11.18 11.68
CA LEU A 164 9.68 10.09 11.00
C LEU A 164 10.57 10.64 9.88
N HIS A 165 11.89 10.50 10.05
CA HIS A 165 12.89 10.77 9.03
C HIS A 165 14.15 9.93 9.30
N SER A 166 15.05 9.80 8.33
CA SER A 166 16.15 8.81 8.43
C SER A 166 17.27 9.19 9.41
N GLY A 167 17.13 10.32 10.09
CA GLY A 167 17.93 10.71 11.25
C GLY A 167 17.40 10.16 12.58
N ASN A 168 16.09 9.86 12.66
CA ASN A 168 15.43 9.27 13.82
C ASN A 168 15.30 7.73 13.71
N ILE A 169 15.91 7.16 12.67
CA ILE A 169 16.06 5.71 12.50
C ILE A 169 17.53 5.38 12.71
N LEU A 170 17.84 4.54 13.68
CA LEU A 170 19.20 4.06 13.96
C LEU A 170 19.37 2.62 13.48
N ILE A 171 20.62 2.22 13.25
CA ILE A 171 20.98 0.85 12.89
C ILE A 171 21.86 0.27 13.99
N HIS A 172 21.45 -0.87 14.54
CA HIS A 172 22.26 -1.64 15.48
C HIS A 172 22.39 -3.08 14.99
N GLN A 173 23.61 -3.56 14.75
CA GLN A 173 23.86 -4.93 14.27
C GLN A 173 22.99 -5.29 13.03
N ASN A 174 22.90 -4.38 12.05
CA ASN A 174 22.05 -4.48 10.85
C ASN A 174 20.53 -4.53 11.11
N THR A 175 20.07 -4.20 12.32
CA THR A 175 18.65 -4.07 12.66
C THR A 175 18.23 -2.62 12.84
N ILE A 176 16.99 -2.31 12.48
CA ILE A 176 16.39 -0.98 12.66
C ILE A 176 16.06 -0.76 14.13
N LYS A 177 16.39 0.44 14.64
CA LYS A 177 16.04 0.96 15.95
C LYS A 177 15.37 2.32 15.80
N LEU A 178 14.06 2.38 16.03
CA LEU A 178 13.29 3.63 16.03
C LEU A 178 13.54 4.41 17.32
N THR A 179 13.80 5.71 17.21
CA THR A 179 14.11 6.60 18.34
C THR A 179 13.37 7.93 18.24
N ASP A 180 13.34 8.69 19.33
CA ASP A 180 12.85 10.08 19.38
C ASP A 180 11.40 10.22 18.91
N PHE A 181 10.44 9.66 19.66
CA PHE A 181 9.01 9.54 19.31
C PHE A 181 8.24 10.88 19.25
N GLY A 182 8.78 11.90 18.58
CA GLY A 182 8.23 13.24 18.47
C GLY A 182 8.66 14.19 19.60
N LEU A 183 9.64 13.79 20.42
CA LEU A 183 10.25 14.62 21.47
C LEU A 183 10.77 15.95 20.90
N SER A 184 11.46 15.88 19.76
CA SER A 184 11.97 17.02 18.98
C SER A 184 10.87 18.00 18.58
N ASN A 185 9.73 17.48 18.13
CA ASN A 185 8.61 18.32 17.73
C ASN A 185 7.93 18.92 18.97
N ARG A 186 7.68 18.16 20.04
CA ARG A 186 6.93 18.63 21.23
C ARG A 186 7.65 19.64 22.13
N ILE A 187 8.98 19.70 22.10
CA ILE A 187 9.77 20.65 22.90
C ILE A 187 9.76 22.08 22.31
N GLY A 188 9.31 22.25 21.06
CA GLY A 188 9.07 23.57 20.47
C GLY A 188 10.33 24.23 19.87
N ALA A 189 10.08 24.88 18.73
CA ALA A 189 11.05 25.58 17.89
C ALA A 189 11.64 26.83 18.56
N SER A 190 12.79 26.73 19.20
CA SER A 190 13.61 27.91 19.47
C SER A 190 15.08 27.65 19.14
N SER A 191 15.59 28.49 18.23
CA SER A 191 16.96 28.56 17.66
C SER A 191 17.27 27.62 16.48
N ASN A 192 17.54 28.25 15.32
CA ASN A 192 17.97 27.68 14.03
C ASN A 192 16.96 26.84 13.22
N PHE A 193 15.72 27.33 13.15
CA PHE A 193 14.61 26.66 12.48
C PHE A 193 14.67 26.61 10.94
N GLN A 194 15.46 27.45 10.26
CA GLN A 194 15.41 27.57 8.79
C GLN A 194 16.27 26.55 8.01
N SER A 195 17.48 26.22 8.46
CA SER A 195 18.40 25.36 7.68
C SER A 195 18.12 23.86 7.82
N LYS A 196 17.39 23.46 8.86
CA LYS A 196 17.06 22.04 9.17
C LYS A 196 15.65 21.64 8.70
N LEU A 197 14.74 22.61 8.53
CA LEU A 197 13.40 22.43 7.95
C LEU A 197 13.47 21.81 6.55
N LEU A 198 14.47 22.22 5.75
CA LEU A 198 14.70 21.74 4.39
C LEU A 198 14.89 20.22 4.32
N LYS A 199 15.49 19.61 5.35
CA LYS A 199 15.77 18.16 5.41
C LYS A 199 14.58 17.34 5.93
N MET A 200 13.66 17.97 6.66
CA MET A 200 12.52 17.31 7.28
C MET A 200 11.26 17.42 6.44
N VAL A 201 11.10 18.52 5.69
CA VAL A 201 9.92 18.79 4.84
C VAL A 201 9.65 17.67 3.85
N SER A 202 10.67 17.01 3.31
CA SER A 202 10.49 15.89 2.38
C SER A 202 9.75 14.70 3.00
N TYR A 203 9.84 14.53 4.32
CA TYR A 203 9.18 13.46 5.08
C TYR A 203 7.83 13.88 5.65
N LEU A 204 7.44 15.16 5.54
CA LEU A 204 6.21 15.67 6.12
C LEU A 204 5.02 15.54 5.17
N ASP A 205 3.87 15.21 5.75
CA ASP A 205 2.60 15.12 5.05
C ASP A 205 2.24 16.45 4.37
N PRO A 206 2.00 16.48 3.04
CA PRO A 206 1.68 17.71 2.30
C PRO A 206 0.43 18.42 2.83
N LYS A 207 -0.52 17.72 3.44
CA LYS A 207 -1.72 18.37 4.02
C LYS A 207 -1.41 19.22 5.24
N ILE A 208 -0.33 18.89 5.96
CA ILE A 208 0.15 19.70 7.09
C ILE A 208 0.80 20.98 6.57
N LEU A 209 1.50 20.90 5.44
CA LEU A 209 2.19 22.03 4.80
C LEU A 209 1.19 23.03 4.16
N ASN A 210 0.12 22.55 3.51
CA ASN A 210 -0.83 23.42 2.80
C ASN A 210 -1.70 24.31 3.71
N ARG A 211 -2.05 23.86 4.92
CA ARG A 211 -2.83 24.68 5.88
C ARG A 211 -2.01 25.85 6.45
N GLN A 212 -0.69 25.77 6.36
CA GLN A 212 0.24 26.78 6.85
C GLN A 212 0.22 28.06 6.00
N ARG A 213 -0.03 27.97 4.68
CA ARG A 213 -0.15 29.14 3.79
C ARG A 213 -1.33 30.06 4.13
N ASN A 214 -2.36 29.54 4.81
CA ASN A 214 -3.57 30.30 5.10
C ASN A 214 -3.55 31.01 6.47
N ASN A 215 -2.59 30.71 7.35
CA ASN A 215 -2.49 31.29 8.69
C ASN A 215 -1.09 31.88 8.92
N ASN A 216 -1.01 33.16 9.32
CA ASN A 216 0.24 33.87 9.65
C ASN A 216 0.89 33.41 10.98
N CYS A 217 1.04 32.10 11.23
CA CYS A 217 1.72 31.57 12.41
C CYS A 217 2.87 30.64 12.03
N GLN A 218 4.08 31.02 12.45
CA GLN A 218 5.35 30.29 12.33
C GLN A 218 5.46 29.05 13.23
N SER A 219 4.35 28.50 13.73
CA SER A 219 4.35 27.26 14.52
C SER A 219 3.54 26.19 13.78
N ILE A 220 4.17 25.06 13.47
CA ILE A 220 3.47 23.86 13.02
C ILE A 220 2.42 23.56 14.08
N GLN A 221 1.14 23.61 13.72
CA GLN A 221 0.07 23.35 14.67
C GLN A 221 0.06 21.83 14.94
N MET A 222 0.76 21.41 15.99
CA MET A 222 1.11 20.01 16.28
C MET A 222 -0.10 19.11 16.54
N ASN A 223 -1.28 19.68 16.75
CA ASN A 223 -2.55 18.96 16.88
C ASN A 223 -3.06 18.36 15.55
N LEU A 224 -2.30 18.47 14.45
CA LEU A 224 -2.66 17.98 13.11
C LEU A 224 -1.95 16.68 12.70
N LEU A 225 -0.87 16.29 13.39
CA LEU A 225 -0.16 15.04 13.11
C LEU A 225 -1.00 13.86 13.58
N ASN A 226 -1.21 12.89 12.70
CA ASN A 226 -1.94 11.67 13.00
C ASN A 226 -1.20 10.44 12.45
N GLU A 227 -1.74 9.25 12.69
CA GLU A 227 -1.15 8.01 12.19
C GLU A 227 -0.90 8.04 10.68
N LYS A 228 -1.79 8.67 9.89
CA LYS A 228 -1.62 8.79 8.43
C LYS A 228 -0.46 9.69 8.03
N SER A 229 -0.10 10.66 8.86
CA SER A 229 1.11 11.46 8.67
C SER A 229 2.38 10.64 8.90
N ASP A 230 2.36 9.70 9.86
CA ASP A 230 3.47 8.74 10.03
C ASP A 230 3.57 7.80 8.82
N ILE A 231 2.45 7.31 8.29
CA ILE A 231 2.46 6.45 7.10
C ILE A 231 3.13 7.15 5.91
N TYR A 232 2.87 8.44 5.75
CA TYR A 232 3.54 9.24 4.73
C TYR A 232 5.07 9.24 4.90
N GLY A 233 5.55 9.51 6.13
CA GLY A 233 6.98 9.46 6.45
C GLY A 233 7.60 8.07 6.25
N VAL A 234 6.85 7.00 6.58
CA VAL A 234 7.24 5.62 6.27
C VAL A 234 7.43 5.43 4.77
N GLY A 235 6.51 5.91 3.93
CA GLY A 235 6.65 5.85 2.47
C GLY A 235 7.95 6.46 1.96
N VAL A 236 8.28 7.67 2.41
CA VAL A 236 9.53 8.35 2.04
C VAL A 236 10.76 7.56 2.51
N LEU A 237 10.72 7.02 3.74
CA LEU A 237 11.80 6.17 4.27
C LEU A 237 11.98 4.86 3.49
N LEU A 238 10.89 4.23 3.06
CA LEU A 238 10.95 3.03 2.23
C LEU A 238 11.57 3.33 0.86
N TRP A 239 11.23 4.46 0.25
CA TRP A 239 11.90 4.92 -0.97
C TRP A 239 13.38 5.17 -0.73
N GLU A 240 13.77 5.79 0.37
CA GLU A 240 15.17 6.02 0.73
C GLU A 240 15.94 4.71 0.93
N ILE A 241 15.37 3.70 1.60
CA ILE A 241 15.97 2.36 1.72
C ILE A 241 16.15 1.72 0.35
N SER A 242 15.22 1.94 -0.58
CA SER A 242 15.30 1.41 -1.95
C SER A 242 16.38 2.09 -2.79
N SER A 243 16.57 3.40 -2.59
CA SER A 243 17.38 4.27 -3.44
C SER A 243 18.80 4.48 -2.93
N GLY A 244 18.99 4.41 -1.61
CA GLY A 244 20.21 4.84 -0.92
C GLY A 244 20.43 6.36 -0.98
N LYS A 245 19.46 7.12 -1.47
CA LYS A 245 19.57 8.56 -1.76
C LYS A 245 18.75 9.39 -0.79
N PHE A 246 19.14 10.66 -0.67
CA PHE A 246 18.35 11.66 0.04
C PHE A 246 17.09 12.02 -0.77
N PRO A 247 15.90 12.15 -0.14
CA PRO A 247 14.71 12.69 -0.79
C PRO A 247 15.01 13.97 -1.57
N PHE A 248 14.61 14.05 -2.84
CA PHE A 248 14.91 15.19 -3.74
C PHE A 248 16.41 15.53 -3.93
N HIS A 249 17.32 14.56 -3.75
CA HIS A 249 18.76 14.77 -3.95
C HIS A 249 19.10 15.25 -5.37
N GLY A 250 19.78 16.41 -5.47
CA GLY A 250 20.25 16.99 -6.74
C GLY A 250 19.29 17.99 -7.39
N GLU A 251 18.18 18.33 -6.73
CA GLU A 251 17.30 19.43 -7.12
C GLU A 251 17.70 20.70 -6.35
N ASP A 252 18.41 21.63 -6.99
CA ASP A 252 18.74 22.96 -6.43
C ASP A 252 17.49 23.87 -6.43
N LYS A 253 16.48 23.49 -5.66
CA LYS A 253 15.20 24.22 -5.55
C LYS A 253 15.13 25.07 -4.30
N GLN A 254 14.46 26.22 -4.39
CA GLN A 254 14.19 27.05 -3.21
C GLN A 254 13.14 26.36 -2.32
N TYR A 255 13.24 26.56 -1.00
CA TYR A 255 12.40 25.89 0.01
C TYR A 255 10.89 26.03 -0.24
N ASP A 256 10.42 27.25 -0.54
CA ASP A 256 9.01 27.53 -0.78
C ASP A 256 8.49 26.89 -2.08
N GLU A 257 9.38 26.68 -3.04
CA GLU A 257 9.11 26.02 -4.32
C GLU A 257 8.94 24.51 -4.10
N LEU A 258 9.87 23.87 -3.38
CA LEU A 258 9.80 22.44 -3.08
C LEU A 258 8.53 22.08 -2.28
N ILE A 259 8.13 22.91 -1.31
CA ILE A 259 6.87 22.70 -0.59
C ILE A 259 5.67 22.78 -1.53
N ALA A 260 5.64 23.79 -2.40
CA ALA A 260 4.52 23.97 -3.33
C ALA A 260 4.38 22.76 -4.26
N GLU A 261 5.50 22.27 -4.78
CA GLU A 261 5.52 21.12 -5.68
C GLU A 261 5.17 19.81 -4.94
N ILE A 262 5.72 19.58 -3.74
CA ILE A 262 5.36 18.43 -2.89
C ILE A 262 3.85 18.43 -2.61
N SER A 263 3.28 19.59 -2.34
CA SER A 263 1.84 19.80 -2.16
C SER A 263 1.00 19.60 -3.42
N GLN A 264 1.61 19.73 -4.60
CA GLN A 264 1.00 19.45 -5.90
C GLN A 264 1.22 17.99 -6.36
N GLY A 265 1.87 17.17 -5.53
CA GLY A 265 2.08 15.75 -5.79
C GLY A 265 3.45 15.40 -6.36
N LEU A 266 4.42 16.32 -6.42
CA LEU A 266 5.78 16.00 -6.84
C LEU A 266 6.42 15.02 -5.86
N ARG A 267 6.78 13.83 -6.34
CA ARG A 267 7.54 12.82 -5.59
C ARG A 267 8.71 12.31 -6.41
N GLU A 268 9.61 11.61 -5.73
CA GLU A 268 10.80 11.06 -6.30
C GLU A 268 10.50 10.04 -7.40
N LYS A 269 11.39 9.99 -8.39
CA LYS A 269 11.30 9.00 -9.46
C LYS A 269 11.54 7.60 -8.91
N VAL A 270 10.87 6.63 -9.52
CA VAL A 270 11.08 5.21 -9.25
C VAL A 270 12.54 4.84 -9.51
N VAL A 271 13.15 4.13 -8.56
CA VAL A 271 14.52 3.66 -8.66
C VAL A 271 14.57 2.45 -9.62
N PRO A 272 15.49 2.42 -10.60
CA PRO A 272 15.65 1.26 -11.47
C PRO A 272 15.93 -0.02 -10.69
N ASN A 273 15.39 -1.15 -11.15
CA ASN A 273 15.54 -2.47 -10.53
C ASN A 273 14.92 -2.62 -9.12
N THR A 274 14.09 -1.67 -8.68
CA THR A 274 13.26 -1.88 -7.49
C THR A 274 12.09 -2.83 -7.79
N PRO A 275 11.86 -3.85 -6.95
CA PRO A 275 10.72 -4.77 -7.08
C PRO A 275 9.39 -4.02 -7.17
N LYS A 276 8.56 -4.41 -8.14
CA LYS A 276 7.31 -3.69 -8.47
C LYS A 276 6.38 -3.56 -7.28
N ASP A 277 6.25 -4.60 -6.48
CA ASP A 277 5.36 -4.57 -5.34
C ASP A 277 5.92 -3.67 -4.23
N TYR A 278 7.24 -3.59 -4.04
CA TYR A 278 7.86 -2.66 -3.10
C TYR A 278 7.64 -1.21 -3.51
N ILE A 279 7.68 -0.93 -4.83
CA ILE A 279 7.30 0.38 -5.39
C ILE A 279 5.86 0.72 -5.03
N LYS A 280 4.93 -0.21 -5.20
CA LYS A 280 3.52 0.01 -4.84
C LYS A 280 3.34 0.33 -3.36
N ILE A 281 4.08 -0.35 -2.47
CA ILE A 281 3.99 -0.09 -1.02
C ILE A 281 4.35 1.36 -0.72
N TYR A 282 5.58 1.79 -1.05
CA TYR A 282 6.01 3.13 -0.66
C TYR A 282 5.23 4.23 -1.39
N THR A 283 4.77 3.97 -2.63
CA THR A 283 3.97 4.95 -3.37
C THR A 283 2.55 5.12 -2.83
N ARG A 284 1.94 4.07 -2.27
CA ARG A 284 0.65 4.17 -1.57
C ARG A 284 0.82 4.84 -0.21
N CYS A 285 1.94 4.60 0.48
CA CYS A 285 2.22 5.21 1.77
C CYS A 285 2.29 6.75 1.69
N TRP A 286 2.89 7.31 0.64
CA TRP A 286 3.06 8.76 0.50
C TRP A 286 1.98 9.46 -0.35
N ASP A 287 0.80 8.85 -0.50
CA ASP A 287 -0.32 9.42 -1.26
C ASP A 287 -0.69 10.83 -0.74
N GLY A 288 -1.03 11.74 -1.65
CA GLY A 288 -1.39 13.12 -1.32
C GLY A 288 -2.67 13.22 -0.47
N GLU A 289 -3.54 12.23 -0.55
CA GLU A 289 -4.76 12.09 0.24
C GLU A 289 -4.54 11.10 1.41
N PRO A 290 -4.49 11.54 2.68
CA PRO A 290 -4.26 10.68 3.83
C PRO A 290 -5.20 9.48 3.95
N ASP A 291 -6.44 9.63 3.51
CA ASP A 291 -7.44 8.55 3.56
C ASP A 291 -7.13 7.42 2.57
N ASN A 292 -6.39 7.70 1.49
CA ASN A 292 -5.94 6.70 0.51
C ASN A 292 -4.71 5.92 0.98
N ARG A 293 -3.99 6.43 1.98
CA ARG A 293 -2.79 5.76 2.50
C ARG A 293 -3.19 4.48 3.24
N PRO A 294 -2.39 3.41 3.19
CA PRO A 294 -2.63 2.22 4.00
C PRO A 294 -2.55 2.54 5.51
N THR A 295 -2.96 1.59 6.35
CA THR A 295 -2.57 1.58 7.77
C THR A 295 -1.18 0.98 7.90
N ILE A 296 -0.49 1.25 9.02
CA ILE A 296 0.84 0.68 9.23
C ILE A 296 0.82 -0.85 9.26
N TYR A 297 -0.26 -1.45 9.77
CA TYR A 297 -0.45 -2.90 9.80
C TYR A 297 -0.52 -3.49 8.39
N GLN A 298 -1.22 -2.83 7.46
CA GLN A 298 -1.24 -3.24 6.05
C GLN A 298 0.15 -3.16 5.42
N VAL A 299 0.95 -2.14 5.76
CA VAL A 299 2.34 -2.02 5.27
C VAL A 299 3.20 -3.16 5.81
N VAL A 300 3.07 -3.52 7.09
CA VAL A 300 3.77 -4.64 7.71
C VAL A 300 3.43 -5.96 7.00
N ASP A 301 2.14 -6.23 6.78
CA ASP A 301 1.70 -7.47 6.13
C ASP A 301 2.24 -7.58 4.69
N LEU A 302 2.17 -6.50 3.91
CA LEU A 302 2.69 -6.48 2.54
C LEU A 302 4.20 -6.71 2.48
N LEU A 303 4.96 -6.10 3.40
CA LEU A 303 6.42 -6.32 3.49
C LEU A 303 6.76 -7.74 3.95
N LYS A 304 5.96 -8.32 4.84
CA LYS A 304 6.14 -9.70 5.29
C LYS A 304 5.98 -10.71 4.16
N VAL A 305 4.98 -10.53 3.29
CA VAL A 305 4.78 -11.36 2.10
C VAL A 305 6.03 -11.32 1.20
N MET A 306 6.60 -10.14 0.97
CA MET A 306 7.83 -10.01 0.17
C MET A 306 8.99 -10.80 0.75
N ILE A 307 9.24 -10.69 2.06
CA ILE A 307 10.31 -11.44 2.72
C ILE A 307 10.12 -12.94 2.48
N THR A 308 8.90 -13.45 2.69
CA THR A 308 8.61 -14.88 2.50
C THR A 308 8.76 -15.37 1.06
N GLU A 309 8.40 -14.55 0.07
CA GLU A 309 8.57 -14.90 -1.35
C GLU A 309 10.06 -14.93 -1.74
N THR A 310 10.86 -14.00 -1.22
CA THR A 310 12.31 -13.97 -1.46
C THR A 310 12.99 -15.22 -0.90
N ASP A 311 12.64 -15.64 0.33
CA ASP A 311 13.17 -16.85 0.97
C ASP A 311 12.89 -18.13 0.16
N ILE A 312 11.73 -18.21 -0.47
CA ILE A 312 11.36 -19.36 -1.31
C ILE A 312 12.21 -19.39 -2.59
N THR A 313 12.43 -18.23 -3.20
CA THR A 313 13.22 -18.12 -4.45
C THR A 313 14.71 -18.39 -4.27
N GLU A 314 15.31 -17.99 -3.13
CA GLU A 314 16.72 -18.31 -2.83
C GLU A 314 16.91 -19.80 -2.51
N ASN A 315 15.93 -20.45 -1.87
CA ASN A 315 15.98 -21.88 -1.55
C ASN A 315 15.72 -22.79 -2.76
N THR A 316 14.98 -22.34 -3.78
CA THR A 316 14.68 -23.14 -4.98
C THR A 316 15.75 -23.07 -6.08
N CYS A 317 16.67 -22.10 -6.03
CA CYS A 317 17.73 -21.96 -7.03
C CYS A 317 18.99 -22.84 -6.79
N ASN A 318 19.05 -23.58 -5.68
CA ASN A 318 20.21 -24.40 -5.29
C ASN A 318 20.01 -25.92 -5.42
N GLN A 319 19.13 -26.40 -6.31
CA GLN A 319 19.00 -27.84 -6.56
C GLN A 319 19.15 -28.20 -8.04
N LYS A 320 20.36 -28.66 -8.39
CA LYS A 320 20.56 -29.75 -9.35
C LYS A 320 21.52 -30.79 -8.76
N PRO A 321 21.32 -32.08 -9.07
CA PRO A 321 21.83 -33.18 -8.26
C PRO A 321 23.25 -33.57 -8.67
N ASN A 322 24.16 -33.62 -7.72
CA ASN A 322 25.24 -34.61 -7.70
C ASN A 322 25.75 -34.82 -6.27
N VAL A 323 26.05 -36.09 -6.00
CA VAL A 323 26.28 -36.72 -4.71
C VAL A 323 27.74 -36.56 -4.25
N VAL A 324 27.93 -36.37 -2.92
CA VAL A 324 29.18 -36.43 -2.11
C VAL A 324 30.07 -35.15 -2.18
N SER A 325 30.45 -34.45 -1.10
CA SER A 325 30.58 -34.75 0.34
C SER A 325 30.16 -33.56 1.22
N LEU A 326 29.52 -33.86 2.35
CA LEU A 326 29.28 -32.94 3.45
C LEU A 326 30.47 -32.99 4.43
N SER A 327 31.22 -31.90 4.52
CA SER A 327 32.09 -31.53 5.66
C SER A 327 32.37 -30.04 5.48
N THR A 328 31.89 -29.10 6.30
CA THR A 328 31.84 -29.08 7.77
C THR A 328 31.02 -27.85 8.17
N ILE A 329 29.84 -28.00 8.80
CA ILE A 329 29.25 -26.97 9.70
C ILE A 329 28.47 -27.70 10.82
N ASN A 330 28.68 -27.27 12.05
CA ASN A 330 28.44 -27.92 13.35
C ASN A 330 27.02 -28.44 13.66
N SER A 331 26.98 -29.53 14.42
CA SER A 331 25.80 -30.30 14.86
C SER A 331 25.10 -29.81 16.13
N GLU A 332 25.42 -28.61 16.63
CA GLU A 332 24.81 -28.05 17.85
C GLU A 332 23.48 -27.33 17.57
N SER A 333 23.39 -26.56 16.48
CA SER A 333 22.19 -25.81 16.10
C SER A 333 21.00 -26.71 15.72
N ARG A 334 21.25 -27.95 15.28
CA ARG A 334 20.19 -28.94 15.01
C ARG A 334 19.63 -29.59 16.27
N ARG A 335 20.41 -29.69 17.35
CA ARG A 335 19.93 -30.27 18.61
C ARG A 335 19.03 -29.30 19.37
N GLU A 336 19.38 -28.01 19.36
CA GLU A 336 18.60 -26.96 20.03
C GLU A 336 17.23 -26.74 19.39
N LEU A 337 17.16 -26.70 18.05
CA LEU A 337 15.88 -26.54 17.35
C LEU A 337 14.94 -27.74 17.57
N SER A 338 15.50 -28.96 17.68
CA SER A 338 14.72 -30.19 17.89
C SER A 338 14.24 -30.33 19.34
N GLN A 339 15.02 -29.84 20.32
CA GLN A 339 14.59 -29.75 21.72
C GLN A 339 13.52 -28.67 21.93
N LEU A 340 13.59 -27.54 21.22
CA LEU A 340 12.57 -26.48 21.30
C LEU A 340 11.20 -26.99 20.81
N ILE A 341 11.18 -27.73 19.69
CA ILE A 341 9.95 -28.28 19.10
C ILE A 341 9.34 -29.40 19.97
N GLN A 342 10.17 -30.22 20.64
CA GLN A 342 9.66 -31.25 21.55
C GLN A 342 9.08 -30.68 22.86
N ASN A 343 9.53 -29.50 23.30
CA ASN A 343 9.01 -28.84 24.50
C ASN A 343 7.65 -28.15 24.29
N PHE A 344 7.32 -27.71 23.06
CA PHE A 344 6.00 -27.15 22.75
C PHE A 344 4.87 -28.21 22.77
N ASN A 345 5.19 -29.47 22.51
CA ASN A 345 4.20 -30.56 22.45
C ASN A 345 3.91 -31.22 23.82
N LYS A 346 4.47 -30.71 24.92
CA LYS A 346 4.34 -31.32 26.27
C LYS A 346 3.64 -30.48 27.33
N ILE A 347 3.09 -29.31 26.98
CA ILE A 347 2.30 -28.54 27.95
C ILE A 347 0.89 -29.17 28.06
N ASN A 348 0.64 -29.74 29.24
CA ASN A 348 -0.57 -30.48 29.58
C ASN A 348 -1.70 -29.48 29.92
N ILE A 349 -2.66 -29.30 29.01
CA ILE A 349 -3.80 -28.37 29.14
C ILE A 349 -4.90 -29.00 30.02
N LYS A 350 -4.62 -29.21 31.31
CA LYS A 350 -5.64 -29.74 32.24
C LYS A 350 -5.83 -28.99 33.56
N GLU A 351 -5.17 -27.87 33.78
CA GLU A 351 -5.48 -27.00 34.91
C GLU A 351 -5.41 -25.55 34.45
N ILE A 352 -6.58 -24.97 34.18
CA ILE A 352 -7.02 -23.59 34.44
C ILE A 352 -8.40 -23.49 33.78
N ASP A 353 -9.43 -23.42 34.62
CA ASP A 353 -10.81 -23.21 34.17
C ASP A 353 -10.94 -21.81 33.54
N PRO A 354 -11.71 -21.68 32.45
CA PRO A 354 -11.89 -20.44 31.69
C PRO A 354 -12.98 -19.57 32.35
N ILE A 355 -13.07 -18.28 31.99
CA ILE A 355 -14.33 -17.57 31.65
C ILE A 355 -14.09 -16.03 31.61
N VAL A 356 -14.56 -15.44 30.50
CA VAL A 356 -14.76 -14.02 30.12
C VAL A 356 -13.71 -13.31 29.24
N VAL A 357 -12.42 -13.25 29.56
CA VAL A 357 -11.54 -12.21 28.94
C VAL A 357 -10.93 -12.58 27.56
N SER A 358 -10.80 -13.85 27.19
CA SER A 358 -10.18 -14.25 25.91
C SER A 358 -11.09 -14.04 24.69
N SER A 359 -12.41 -14.14 24.86
CA SER A 359 -13.34 -14.12 23.71
C SER A 359 -13.47 -12.74 23.05
N GLU A 360 -13.37 -11.65 23.80
CA GLU A 360 -13.49 -10.29 23.25
C GLU A 360 -12.23 -9.85 22.51
N ARG A 361 -11.05 -10.22 23.00
CA ARG A 361 -9.77 -9.84 22.39
C ARG A 361 -9.50 -10.61 21.10
N ASP A 362 -9.81 -11.91 21.08
CA ASP A 362 -9.70 -12.76 19.88
C ASP A 362 -10.77 -12.37 18.85
N LYS A 363 -11.98 -12.04 19.29
CA LYS A 363 -13.03 -11.49 18.42
C LYS A 363 -12.66 -10.13 17.87
N LEU A 364 -12.05 -9.24 18.66
CA LEU A 364 -11.59 -7.92 18.20
C LEU A 364 -10.43 -8.02 17.19
N LEU A 365 -9.48 -8.95 17.40
CA LEU A 365 -8.40 -9.24 16.44
C LEU A 365 -8.96 -9.84 15.15
N PHE A 366 -9.96 -10.71 15.25
CA PHE A 366 -10.67 -11.31 14.11
C PHE A 366 -11.52 -10.27 13.34
N GLU A 367 -12.22 -9.38 14.05
CA GLU A 367 -13.00 -8.28 13.46
C GLU A 367 -12.09 -7.22 12.80
N LYS A 368 -10.90 -6.94 13.36
CA LYS A 368 -9.88 -6.10 12.70
C LYS A 368 -9.37 -6.75 11.40
N GLY A 369 -9.19 -8.07 11.38
CA GLY A 369 -8.79 -8.81 10.17
C GLY A 369 -9.81 -8.69 9.02
N PHE A 370 -11.11 -8.73 9.32
CA PHE A 370 -12.13 -8.56 8.27
C PHE A 370 -12.25 -7.13 7.76
N ASN A 371 -12.04 -6.11 8.60
CA ASN A 371 -11.96 -4.73 8.10
C ASN A 371 -10.87 -4.57 7.04
N ILE A 372 -9.68 -5.14 7.29
CA ILE A 372 -8.57 -5.13 6.32
C ILE A 372 -8.96 -5.88 5.05
N ALA A 373 -9.56 -7.08 5.18
CA ALA A 373 -9.99 -7.87 4.03
C ALA A 373 -11.03 -7.11 3.17
N VAL A 374 -11.93 -6.36 3.79
CA VAL A 374 -12.92 -5.54 3.08
C VAL A 374 -12.25 -4.47 2.22
N ASP A 375 -11.28 -3.74 2.77
CA ASP A 375 -10.57 -2.69 2.04
C ASP A 375 -9.72 -3.27 0.91
N VAL A 376 -8.98 -4.35 1.18
CA VAL A 376 -8.17 -5.05 0.15
C VAL A 376 -9.05 -5.57 -0.98
N LEU A 377 -10.21 -6.13 -0.68
CA LEU A 377 -11.15 -6.60 -1.71
C LEU A 377 -11.74 -5.46 -2.52
N ASN A 378 -12.04 -4.32 -1.89
CA ASN A 378 -12.51 -3.13 -2.60
C ASN A 378 -11.45 -2.62 -3.58
N ASP A 379 -10.22 -2.47 -3.11
CA ASP A 379 -9.07 -2.06 -3.92
C ASP A 379 -8.82 -3.03 -5.08
N LEU A 380 -8.84 -4.33 -4.80
CA LEU A 380 -8.68 -5.36 -5.82
C LEU A 380 -9.78 -5.28 -6.89
N ILE A 381 -11.05 -5.15 -6.47
CA ILE A 381 -12.16 -4.99 -7.42
C ILE A 381 -11.99 -3.71 -8.26
N PHE A 382 -11.57 -2.61 -7.63
CA PHE A 382 -11.32 -1.34 -8.31
C PHE A 382 -10.18 -1.43 -9.32
N GLU A 383 -9.02 -1.95 -8.92
CA GLU A 383 -7.86 -2.10 -9.80
C GLU A 383 -8.16 -3.00 -11.00
N LEU A 384 -8.87 -4.12 -10.78
CA LEU A 384 -9.23 -5.03 -11.87
C LEU A 384 -10.24 -4.42 -12.83
N LEU A 385 -11.19 -3.64 -12.32
CA LEU A 385 -12.15 -2.90 -13.14
C LEU A 385 -11.42 -1.84 -13.99
N GLU A 386 -10.53 -1.06 -13.37
CA GLU A 386 -9.77 0.01 -14.03
C GLU A 386 -8.79 -0.52 -15.07
N LYS A 387 -8.25 -1.73 -14.90
CA LYS A 387 -7.45 -2.43 -15.91
C LYS A 387 -8.28 -3.00 -17.07
N GLY A 388 -9.61 -3.03 -16.94
CA GLY A 388 -10.50 -3.60 -17.95
C GLY A 388 -10.49 -5.13 -17.98
N ILE A 389 -10.11 -5.78 -16.86
CA ILE A 389 -10.09 -7.24 -16.76
C ILE A 389 -11.53 -7.77 -16.89
N GLU A 390 -11.71 -8.83 -17.68
CA GLU A 390 -13.03 -9.43 -17.89
C GLU A 390 -13.65 -9.89 -16.56
N SER A 391 -14.96 -9.66 -16.40
CA SER A 391 -15.69 -9.92 -15.14
C SER A 391 -15.55 -11.35 -14.61
N LYS A 392 -15.37 -12.34 -15.50
CA LYS A 392 -15.13 -13.73 -15.12
C LYS A 392 -13.78 -13.89 -14.41
N SER A 393 -12.72 -13.30 -14.96
CA SER A 393 -11.39 -13.30 -14.37
C SER A 393 -11.34 -12.54 -13.04
N ILE A 394 -12.15 -11.48 -12.89
CA ILE A 394 -12.31 -10.80 -11.58
C ILE A 394 -12.82 -11.77 -10.51
N LYS A 395 -13.81 -12.62 -10.83
CA LYS A 395 -14.33 -13.62 -9.88
C LYS A 395 -13.27 -14.66 -9.51
N GLU A 396 -12.45 -15.07 -10.47
CA GLU A 396 -11.36 -16.04 -10.26
C GLU A 396 -10.25 -15.46 -9.37
N GLN A 397 -9.84 -14.21 -9.59
CA GLN A 397 -8.82 -13.55 -8.76
C GLN A 397 -9.30 -13.27 -7.33
N ILE A 398 -10.58 -12.90 -7.17
CA ILE A 398 -11.17 -12.76 -5.83
C ILE A 398 -11.23 -14.13 -5.12
N LYS A 399 -11.50 -15.21 -5.86
CA LYS A 399 -11.46 -16.56 -5.30
C LYS A 399 -10.04 -16.94 -4.86
N GLU A 400 -9.04 -16.68 -5.69
CA GLU A 400 -7.63 -16.89 -5.37
C GLU A 400 -7.21 -16.11 -4.12
N TYR A 401 -7.67 -14.87 -3.97
CA TYR A 401 -7.45 -14.11 -2.74
C TYR A 401 -7.99 -14.85 -1.49
N TYR A 402 -9.21 -15.40 -1.55
CA TYR A 402 -9.76 -16.18 -0.43
C TYR A 402 -8.98 -17.46 -0.16
N ASP A 403 -8.60 -18.18 -1.21
CA ASP A 403 -7.88 -19.44 -1.11
C ASP A 403 -6.49 -19.22 -0.48
N ASN A 404 -5.77 -18.16 -0.88
CA ASN A 404 -4.43 -17.82 -0.38
C ASN A 404 -4.43 -17.34 1.08
N HIS A 405 -5.51 -16.72 1.54
CA HIS A 405 -5.62 -16.20 2.91
C HIS A 405 -6.41 -17.13 3.84
N ASN A 406 -6.82 -18.31 3.35
CA ASN A 406 -7.63 -19.29 4.08
C ASN A 406 -8.92 -18.68 4.68
N ILE A 407 -9.52 -17.70 3.98
CA ILE A 407 -10.73 -17.02 4.44
C ILE A 407 -11.95 -17.64 3.79
N LYS A 408 -12.94 -18.06 4.59
CA LYS A 408 -14.21 -18.55 4.02
C LYS A 408 -15.10 -17.35 3.64
N PRO A 409 -15.56 -17.24 2.38
CA PRO A 409 -16.37 -16.11 1.95
C PRO A 409 -17.66 -15.92 2.76
N ARG A 410 -18.22 -17.01 3.30
CA ARG A 410 -19.42 -16.98 4.15
C ARG A 410 -19.17 -16.34 5.51
N GLU A 411 -17.94 -16.44 6.05
CA GLU A 411 -17.58 -15.81 7.33
C GLU A 411 -17.52 -14.29 7.17
N ILE A 412 -16.87 -13.79 6.10
CA ILE A 412 -16.88 -12.36 5.75
C ILE A 412 -18.31 -11.89 5.49
N TYR A 413 -19.11 -12.65 4.72
CA TYR A 413 -20.50 -12.27 4.43
C TYR A 413 -21.31 -12.06 5.71
N ASN A 414 -21.21 -12.99 6.66
CA ASN A 414 -21.91 -12.90 7.94
C ASN A 414 -21.42 -11.69 8.76
N TRP A 415 -20.11 -11.44 8.77
CA TRP A 415 -19.54 -10.27 9.44
C TRP A 415 -20.05 -8.96 8.83
N LEU A 416 -20.11 -8.87 7.49
CA LEU A 416 -20.63 -7.72 6.75
C LEU A 416 -22.11 -7.42 7.06
N LEU A 417 -22.92 -8.44 7.38
CA LEU A 417 -24.33 -8.21 7.76
C LEU A 417 -24.44 -7.31 9.00
N SER A 418 -23.52 -7.45 9.95
CA SER A 418 -23.52 -6.70 11.21
C SER A 418 -22.62 -5.46 11.22
N ASN A 419 -21.76 -5.29 10.21
CA ASN A 419 -20.69 -4.27 10.20
C ASN A 419 -20.75 -3.37 8.96
N GLN A 420 -21.89 -2.71 8.77
CA GLN A 420 -22.16 -1.81 7.62
C GLN A 420 -21.78 -0.35 7.93
N ASN A 421 -20.65 -0.17 8.61
CA ASN A 421 -20.30 1.10 9.26
C ASN A 421 -19.65 2.10 8.28
N ASN A 422 -19.01 1.60 7.22
CA ASN A 422 -18.36 2.40 6.18
C ASN A 422 -18.91 2.04 4.79
N SER A 423 -18.60 2.86 3.79
CA SER A 423 -19.12 2.64 2.43
C SER A 423 -18.53 1.39 1.76
N ASN A 424 -17.27 1.02 2.04
CA ASN A 424 -16.59 -0.17 1.51
C ASN A 424 -17.28 -1.47 1.92
N SER A 425 -17.65 -1.59 3.19
CA SER A 425 -18.37 -2.74 3.75
C SER A 425 -19.78 -2.85 3.18
N ILE A 426 -20.51 -1.72 3.07
CA ILE A 426 -21.84 -1.68 2.45
C ILE A 426 -21.76 -2.12 0.97
N PHE A 427 -20.81 -1.55 0.22
CA PHE A 427 -20.59 -1.93 -1.17
C PHE A 427 -20.27 -3.42 -1.31
N LEU A 428 -19.33 -3.94 -0.50
CA LEU A 428 -18.88 -5.31 -0.62
C LEU A 428 -19.99 -6.30 -0.27
N LEU A 429 -20.83 -5.98 0.71
CA LEU A 429 -22.03 -6.75 1.00
C LEU A 429 -22.97 -6.77 -0.22
N GLY A 430 -23.19 -5.62 -0.87
CA GLY A 430 -23.95 -5.54 -2.12
C GLY A 430 -23.34 -6.41 -3.23
N TYR A 431 -22.02 -6.35 -3.38
CA TYR A 431 -21.26 -7.10 -4.38
C TYR A 431 -21.37 -8.60 -4.17
N PHE A 432 -21.34 -9.06 -2.91
CA PHE A 432 -21.50 -10.49 -2.58
C PHE A 432 -22.89 -11.00 -2.94
N ASN A 433 -23.94 -10.22 -2.67
CA ASN A 433 -25.31 -10.54 -3.08
C ASN A 433 -25.46 -10.51 -4.62
N TYR A 434 -24.73 -9.63 -5.32
CA TYR A 434 -24.75 -9.55 -6.78
C TYR A 434 -24.03 -10.72 -7.47
N ARG A 435 -22.92 -11.20 -6.89
CA ARG A 435 -22.00 -12.20 -7.50
C ARG A 435 -22.11 -13.62 -6.94
N GLU A 436 -23.00 -13.86 -5.98
CA GLU A 436 -23.18 -15.15 -5.29
C GLU A 436 -21.93 -15.56 -4.49
N ILE A 437 -21.37 -14.63 -3.72
CA ILE A 437 -20.18 -14.88 -2.88
C ILE A 437 -20.63 -15.07 -1.44
N GLY A 438 -20.46 -16.28 -0.89
CA GLY A 438 -20.86 -16.61 0.48
C GLY A 438 -22.38 -16.62 0.74
N THR A 439 -23.20 -16.31 -0.27
CA THR A 439 -24.67 -16.23 -0.21
C THR A 439 -25.30 -16.54 -1.57
N SER A 440 -26.63 -16.71 -1.60
CA SER A 440 -27.42 -16.81 -2.84
C SER A 440 -27.59 -15.43 -3.51
N LYS A 441 -27.72 -15.40 -4.84
CA LYS A 441 -27.92 -14.16 -5.59
C LYS A 441 -29.15 -13.41 -5.11
N ASN A 442 -29.00 -12.12 -4.85
CA ASN A 442 -30.12 -11.24 -4.53
C ASN A 442 -29.86 -9.85 -5.12
N CYS A 443 -30.42 -9.60 -6.30
CA CYS A 443 -30.21 -8.33 -7.02
C CYS A 443 -30.90 -7.15 -6.34
N ASP A 444 -32.10 -7.34 -5.76
CA ASP A 444 -32.84 -6.26 -5.08
C ASP A 444 -32.06 -5.76 -3.86
N LYS A 445 -31.55 -6.69 -3.04
CA LYS A 445 -30.70 -6.37 -1.89
C LYS A 445 -29.38 -5.74 -2.33
N ALA A 446 -28.75 -6.27 -3.38
CA ALA A 446 -27.52 -5.72 -3.92
C ALA A 446 -27.71 -4.26 -4.40
N PHE A 447 -28.77 -3.99 -5.16
CA PHE A 447 -29.08 -2.65 -5.66
C PHE A 447 -29.25 -1.64 -4.52
N ASN A 448 -30.05 -1.98 -3.50
CA ASN A 448 -30.25 -1.09 -2.35
C ASN A 448 -28.96 -0.80 -1.58
N LEU A 449 -28.08 -1.80 -1.43
CA LEU A 449 -26.77 -1.64 -0.80
C LEU A 449 -25.83 -0.77 -1.65
N PHE A 450 -25.81 -0.98 -2.97
CA PHE A 450 -25.05 -0.12 -3.88
C PHE A 450 -25.55 1.32 -3.84
N LEU A 451 -26.87 1.54 -3.80
CA LEU A 451 -27.43 2.88 -3.70
C LEU A 451 -26.99 3.59 -2.41
N ASN A 452 -27.07 2.90 -1.27
CA ASN A 452 -26.61 3.41 0.03
C ASN A 452 -25.10 3.76 0.02
N ALA A 453 -24.25 2.83 -0.43
CA ALA A 453 -22.81 3.10 -0.52
C ALA A 453 -22.49 4.24 -1.52
N SER A 454 -23.27 4.36 -2.59
CA SER A 454 -23.16 5.42 -3.59
C SER A 454 -23.50 6.81 -3.00
N GLU A 455 -24.52 6.91 -2.15
CA GLU A 455 -24.87 8.15 -1.43
C GLU A 455 -23.73 8.61 -0.51
N LYS A 456 -22.91 7.66 -0.04
CA LYS A 456 -21.65 7.89 0.67
C LYS A 456 -20.44 8.10 -0.25
N ASN A 457 -20.67 8.51 -1.50
CA ASN A 457 -19.66 8.82 -2.52
C ASN A 457 -18.73 7.67 -2.98
N HIS A 458 -19.08 6.41 -2.72
CA HIS A 458 -18.27 5.27 -3.12
C HIS A 458 -18.29 5.03 -4.64
N ILE A 459 -17.11 5.01 -5.27
CA ILE A 459 -16.96 4.98 -6.73
C ILE A 459 -17.50 3.67 -7.33
N LEU A 460 -17.08 2.52 -6.80
CA LEU A 460 -17.58 1.23 -7.30
C LEU A 460 -19.10 1.12 -7.15
N ALA A 461 -19.66 1.51 -5.99
CA ALA A 461 -21.09 1.48 -5.79
C ALA A 461 -21.84 2.33 -6.83
N GLN A 462 -21.35 3.54 -7.15
CA GLN A 462 -21.91 4.38 -8.22
C GLN A 462 -21.85 3.69 -9.58
N PHE A 463 -20.74 3.03 -9.90
CA PHE A 463 -20.58 2.24 -11.12
C PHE A 463 -21.58 1.08 -11.20
N TYR A 464 -21.75 0.32 -10.12
CA TYR A 464 -22.71 -0.79 -10.10
C TYR A 464 -24.17 -0.32 -10.08
N VAL A 465 -24.49 0.82 -9.48
CA VAL A 465 -25.82 1.46 -9.59
C VAL A 465 -26.13 1.79 -11.06
N ALA A 466 -25.17 2.37 -11.79
CA ALA A 466 -25.33 2.65 -13.22
C ALA A 466 -25.66 1.38 -14.02
N GLY A 467 -24.90 0.29 -13.79
CA GLY A 467 -25.16 -1.02 -14.39
C GLY A 467 -26.53 -1.60 -14.00
N CYS A 468 -26.96 -1.44 -12.74
CA CYS A 468 -28.29 -1.88 -12.29
C CYS A 468 -29.40 -1.16 -13.05
N TYR A 469 -29.30 0.16 -13.24
CA TYR A 469 -30.27 0.91 -14.04
C TYR A 469 -30.19 0.58 -15.54
N GLN A 470 -29.01 0.31 -16.09
CA GLN A 470 -28.85 -0.05 -17.50
C GLN A 470 -29.51 -1.39 -17.84
N TYR A 471 -29.36 -2.39 -16.98
CA TYR A 471 -29.81 -3.76 -17.23
C TYR A 471 -31.08 -4.16 -16.47
N GLY A 472 -31.56 -3.34 -15.54
CA GLY A 472 -32.70 -3.66 -14.68
C GLY A 472 -32.37 -4.70 -13.61
N TYR A 473 -31.16 -4.67 -13.04
CA TYR A 473 -30.79 -5.59 -11.96
C TYR A 473 -31.19 -5.01 -10.60
N GLY A 474 -32.18 -5.64 -9.96
CA GLY A 474 -32.66 -5.20 -8.64
C GLY A 474 -33.51 -3.93 -8.68
N THR A 475 -33.80 -3.42 -9.88
CA THR A 475 -34.55 -2.19 -10.14
C THR A 475 -35.12 -2.22 -11.55
N ILE A 476 -35.99 -1.27 -11.88
CA ILE A 476 -36.52 -1.12 -13.24
C ILE A 476 -35.44 -0.45 -14.11
N LYS A 477 -35.29 -0.94 -15.35
CA LYS A 477 -34.37 -0.36 -16.33
C LYS A 477 -34.65 1.15 -16.52
N ASN A 478 -33.62 1.97 -16.37
CA ASN A 478 -33.69 3.41 -16.54
C ASN A 478 -32.39 3.95 -17.16
N GLU A 479 -32.39 4.12 -18.47
CA GLU A 479 -31.18 4.51 -19.22
C GLU A 479 -30.69 5.92 -18.85
N LYS A 480 -31.62 6.84 -18.52
CA LYS A 480 -31.26 8.21 -18.12
C LYS A 480 -30.51 8.22 -16.79
N LEU A 481 -31.01 7.50 -15.78
CA LEU A 481 -30.30 7.38 -14.51
C LEU A 481 -28.97 6.63 -14.67
N ALA A 482 -28.92 5.60 -15.52
CA ALA A 482 -27.66 4.92 -15.83
C ALA A 482 -26.61 5.90 -16.36
N PHE A 483 -26.98 6.73 -17.35
CA PHE A 483 -26.11 7.78 -17.89
C PHE A 483 -25.64 8.76 -16.82
N GLU A 484 -26.55 9.28 -15.98
CA GLU A 484 -26.20 10.24 -14.91
C GLU A 484 -25.19 9.64 -13.91
N TYR A 485 -25.29 8.36 -13.59
CA TYR A 485 -24.31 7.69 -12.73
C TYR A 485 -22.99 7.39 -13.45
N PHE A 486 -23.01 6.96 -14.71
CA PHE A 486 -21.78 6.79 -15.49
C PHE A 486 -21.02 8.11 -15.62
N GLU A 487 -21.72 9.22 -15.84
CA GLU A 487 -21.12 10.55 -15.91
C GLU A 487 -20.46 10.95 -14.58
N LYS A 488 -21.13 10.71 -13.45
CA LYS A 488 -20.55 10.93 -12.12
C LYS A 488 -19.26 10.14 -11.90
N VAL A 489 -19.24 8.87 -12.32
CA VAL A 489 -18.06 7.99 -12.17
C VAL A 489 -16.93 8.43 -13.11
N ALA A 490 -17.23 8.76 -14.36
CA ALA A 490 -16.26 9.24 -15.34
C ALA A 490 -15.57 10.55 -14.88
N ASN A 491 -16.34 11.46 -14.26
CA ASN A 491 -15.84 12.73 -13.73
C ASN A 491 -14.94 12.58 -12.50
N LYS A 492 -14.95 11.41 -11.84
CA LYS A 492 -14.00 11.04 -10.78
C LYS A 492 -12.72 10.38 -11.34
N ASN A 493 -12.46 10.52 -12.65
CA ASN A 493 -11.33 9.93 -13.36
C ASN A 493 -11.27 8.39 -13.33
N SER A 494 -12.40 7.71 -13.08
CA SER A 494 -12.49 6.26 -13.28
C SER A 494 -12.53 5.94 -14.77
N THR A 495 -11.58 5.14 -15.23
CA THR A 495 -11.46 4.69 -16.62
C THR A 495 -12.66 3.86 -17.02
N ALA A 496 -13.18 3.01 -16.13
CA ALA A 496 -14.38 2.23 -16.40
C ALA A 496 -15.60 3.12 -16.66
N GLY A 497 -15.79 4.17 -15.84
CA GLY A 497 -16.83 5.18 -16.09
C GLY A 497 -16.63 5.93 -17.40
N GLN A 498 -15.38 6.26 -17.77
CA GLN A 498 -15.06 6.91 -19.04
C GLN A 498 -15.40 6.02 -20.25
N ILE A 499 -15.16 4.72 -20.16
CA ILE A 499 -15.57 3.77 -21.21
C ILE A 499 -17.09 3.73 -21.33
N ASP A 500 -17.81 3.64 -20.21
CA ASP A 500 -19.27 3.52 -20.23
C ASP A 500 -19.95 4.82 -20.70
N ILE A 501 -19.43 5.99 -20.34
CA ILE A 501 -19.98 7.25 -20.87
C ILE A 501 -19.69 7.41 -22.36
N GLY A 502 -18.51 6.95 -22.83
CA GLY A 502 -18.19 6.85 -24.25
C GLY A 502 -19.20 5.97 -24.99
N TYR A 503 -19.53 4.82 -24.41
CA TYR A 503 -20.55 3.91 -24.94
C TYR A 503 -21.94 4.55 -24.95
N CYS A 504 -22.33 5.26 -23.89
CA CYS A 504 -23.60 5.97 -23.85
C CYS A 504 -23.73 6.96 -25.00
N TYR A 505 -22.68 7.74 -25.29
CA TYR A 505 -22.65 8.66 -26.42
C TYR A 505 -22.61 7.95 -27.78
N GLU A 506 -21.96 6.79 -27.90
CA GLU A 506 -21.89 6.03 -29.16
C GLU A 506 -23.26 5.48 -29.58
N ILE A 507 -24.01 4.91 -28.64
CA ILE A 507 -25.30 4.25 -28.93
C ILE A 507 -26.53 5.10 -28.58
N GLY A 508 -26.35 6.22 -27.87
CA GLY A 508 -27.44 7.07 -27.40
C GLY A 508 -28.18 6.50 -26.17
N LEU A 509 -27.45 5.88 -25.23
CA LEU A 509 -28.04 5.30 -24.01
C LEU A 509 -28.32 6.41 -22.99
N GLY A 510 -29.59 6.74 -22.75
CA GLY A 510 -29.99 7.76 -21.78
C GLY A 510 -29.64 9.21 -22.15
N ILE A 511 -28.94 9.40 -23.27
CA ILE A 511 -28.49 10.69 -23.81
C ILE A 511 -28.57 10.66 -25.34
N LYS A 512 -28.61 11.83 -25.98
CA LYS A 512 -28.52 11.91 -27.44
C LYS A 512 -27.15 11.40 -27.90
N LYS A 513 -27.17 10.56 -28.94
CA LYS A 513 -25.95 10.07 -29.61
C LYS A 513 -25.05 11.23 -30.06
N ASP A 514 -23.76 11.11 -29.76
CA ASP A 514 -22.72 12.08 -30.11
C ASP A 514 -21.39 11.36 -30.34
N SER A 515 -21.04 11.12 -31.60
CA SER A 515 -19.83 10.38 -31.95
C SER A 515 -18.54 11.10 -31.51
N ASN A 516 -18.52 12.43 -31.49
CA ASN A 516 -17.33 13.20 -31.10
C ASN A 516 -17.07 13.06 -29.60
N LYS A 517 -18.14 13.10 -28.79
CA LYS A 517 -18.01 12.83 -27.35
C LYS A 517 -17.66 11.38 -27.05
N ALA A 518 -18.22 10.43 -27.80
CA ALA A 518 -17.84 9.02 -27.68
C ALA A 518 -16.33 8.85 -27.91
N PHE A 519 -15.81 9.40 -29.01
CA PHE A 519 -14.39 9.41 -29.33
C PHE A 519 -13.55 10.05 -28.20
N TYR A 520 -13.92 11.25 -27.76
CA TYR A 520 -13.22 11.96 -26.67
C TYR A 520 -13.07 11.10 -25.41
N TRP A 521 -14.15 10.46 -24.97
CA TRP A 521 -14.12 9.65 -23.75
C TRP A 521 -13.34 8.35 -23.92
N TYR A 522 -13.45 7.69 -25.09
CA TYR A 522 -12.63 6.52 -25.39
C TYR A 522 -11.15 6.85 -25.51
N GLU A 523 -10.79 7.99 -26.10
CA GLU A 523 -9.41 8.45 -26.16
C GLU A 523 -8.85 8.75 -24.76
N LYS A 524 -9.62 9.47 -23.94
CA LYS A 524 -9.24 9.75 -22.55
C LYS A 524 -9.02 8.45 -21.75
N ALA A 525 -9.90 7.46 -21.90
CA ALA A 525 -9.79 6.17 -21.24
C ALA A 525 -8.64 5.31 -21.80
N ALA A 526 -8.35 5.37 -23.10
CA ALA A 526 -7.25 4.63 -23.70
C ALA A 526 -5.89 5.16 -23.21
N ASN A 527 -5.79 6.47 -22.97
CA ASN A 527 -4.57 7.11 -22.46
C ASN A 527 -4.19 6.69 -21.03
N SER A 528 -5.10 6.06 -20.27
CA SER A 528 -4.77 5.45 -18.96
C SER A 528 -4.22 4.02 -19.07
N GLY A 529 -4.08 3.48 -20.29
CA GLY A 529 -3.56 2.13 -20.54
C GLY A 529 -4.61 1.02 -20.48
N ASN A 530 -5.90 1.36 -20.43
CA ASN A 530 -6.96 0.36 -20.35
C ASN A 530 -7.17 -0.35 -21.70
N MET A 531 -7.06 -1.67 -21.68
CA MET A 531 -7.09 -2.51 -22.88
C MET A 531 -8.45 -2.55 -23.58
N LEU A 532 -9.57 -2.42 -22.85
CA LEU A 532 -10.91 -2.30 -23.44
C LEU A 532 -11.09 -0.94 -24.12
N ALA A 533 -10.62 0.13 -23.49
CA ALA A 533 -10.66 1.48 -24.06
C ALA A 533 -9.84 1.57 -25.35
N MET A 534 -8.62 0.99 -25.37
CA MET A 534 -7.80 0.90 -26.58
C MET A 534 -8.52 0.16 -27.72
N HIS A 535 -9.22 -0.94 -27.41
CA HIS A 535 -10.04 -1.65 -28.40
C HIS A 535 -11.19 -0.77 -28.92
N ASN A 536 -11.89 -0.03 -28.06
CA ASN A 536 -13.00 0.84 -28.49
C ASN A 536 -12.51 2.05 -29.29
N LEU A 537 -11.38 2.65 -28.92
CA LEU A 537 -10.74 3.70 -29.69
C LEU A 537 -10.28 3.17 -31.07
N GLY A 538 -9.74 1.95 -31.11
CA GLY A 538 -9.43 1.27 -32.37
C GLY A 538 -10.67 1.10 -33.26
N ASN A 539 -11.82 0.76 -32.68
CA ASN A 539 -13.10 0.71 -33.40
C ASN A 539 -13.53 2.09 -33.92
N CYS A 540 -13.26 3.16 -33.18
CA CYS A 540 -13.54 4.51 -33.62
C CYS A 540 -12.74 4.86 -34.88
N TYR A 541 -11.43 4.63 -34.87
CA TYR A 541 -10.58 4.85 -36.05
C TYR A 541 -10.93 3.92 -37.21
N ARG A 542 -11.31 2.66 -36.96
CA ARG A 542 -11.69 1.72 -38.03
C ARG A 542 -13.00 2.12 -38.70
N ASN A 543 -13.99 2.56 -37.93
CA ASN A 543 -15.36 2.79 -38.42
C ASN A 543 -15.68 4.28 -38.65
N GLY A 544 -14.76 5.20 -38.34
CA GLY A 544 -14.97 6.64 -38.47
C GLY A 544 -15.90 7.24 -37.41
N VAL A 545 -15.88 6.73 -36.17
CA VAL A 545 -16.74 7.24 -35.09
C VAL A 545 -16.08 8.42 -34.40
N GLY A 546 -16.53 9.64 -34.73
CA GLY A 546 -16.04 10.88 -34.11
C GLY A 546 -14.65 11.32 -34.56
N VAL A 547 -14.05 10.57 -35.50
CA VAL A 547 -12.73 10.80 -36.08
C VAL A 547 -12.73 10.29 -37.52
N GLU A 548 -11.85 10.80 -38.37
CA GLU A 548 -11.61 10.23 -39.69
C GLU A 548 -11.09 8.80 -39.60
N THR A 549 -11.43 7.99 -40.60
CA THR A 549 -11.01 6.59 -40.64
C THR A 549 -9.49 6.48 -40.78
N ASP A 550 -8.85 5.72 -39.90
CA ASP A 550 -7.41 5.45 -39.91
C ASP A 550 -7.15 4.00 -39.53
N TYR A 551 -6.94 3.15 -40.53
CA TYR A 551 -6.76 1.72 -40.30
C TYR A 551 -5.42 1.38 -39.65
N GLU A 552 -4.37 2.18 -39.86
CA GLU A 552 -3.05 1.95 -39.25
C GLU A 552 -3.10 2.24 -37.74
N LYS A 553 -3.71 3.36 -37.33
CA LYS A 553 -3.95 3.65 -35.91
C LYS A 553 -4.87 2.62 -35.26
N ALA A 554 -5.94 2.21 -35.96
CA ALA A 554 -6.82 1.17 -35.45
C ALA A 554 -6.04 -0.13 -35.18
N PHE A 555 -5.21 -0.56 -36.14
CA PHE A 555 -4.38 -1.76 -36.00
C PHE A 555 -3.38 -1.65 -34.84
N GLU A 556 -2.75 -0.49 -34.65
CA GLU A 556 -1.82 -0.26 -33.54
C GLU A 556 -2.53 -0.35 -32.17
N LEU A 557 -3.68 0.30 -32.03
CA LEU A 557 -4.47 0.25 -30.79
C LEU A 557 -4.98 -1.17 -30.48
N TYR A 558 -5.37 -1.94 -31.50
CA TYR A 558 -5.74 -3.34 -31.30
C TYR A 558 -4.57 -4.19 -30.83
N LYS A 559 -3.35 -3.93 -31.32
CA LYS A 559 -2.14 -4.63 -30.85
C LYS A 559 -1.86 -4.32 -29.39
N GLN A 560 -1.89 -3.05 -28.99
CA GLN A 560 -1.72 -2.66 -27.58
C GLN A 560 -2.77 -3.32 -26.66
N SER A 561 -4.03 -3.34 -27.10
CA SER A 561 -5.11 -4.05 -26.40
C SER A 561 -4.85 -5.57 -26.29
N ALA A 562 -4.35 -6.20 -27.36
CA ALA A 562 -4.02 -7.62 -27.38
C ALA A 562 -2.82 -7.97 -26.50
N GLU A 563 -1.79 -7.13 -26.45
CA GLU A 563 -0.61 -7.26 -25.59
C GLU A 563 -0.97 -7.19 -24.11
N GLY A 564 -1.99 -6.40 -23.75
CA GLY A 564 -2.59 -6.37 -22.42
C GLY A 564 -3.40 -7.63 -22.05
N GLY A 565 -3.56 -8.57 -22.96
CA GLY A 565 -4.29 -9.83 -22.72
C GLY A 565 -5.78 -9.77 -23.06
N TYR A 566 -6.29 -8.67 -23.66
CA TYR A 566 -7.71 -8.55 -23.96
C TYR A 566 -8.12 -9.45 -25.15
N SER A 567 -9.10 -10.32 -24.92
CA SER A 567 -9.56 -11.28 -25.92
C SER A 567 -10.17 -10.60 -27.17
N GLY A 568 -10.86 -9.47 -26.98
CA GLY A 568 -11.38 -8.64 -28.06
C GLY A 568 -10.28 -8.00 -28.90
N GLY A 569 -9.22 -7.50 -28.24
CA GLY A 569 -8.03 -6.96 -28.90
C GLY A 569 -7.35 -8.02 -29.77
N MET A 570 -7.08 -9.21 -29.22
CA MET A 570 -6.52 -10.33 -29.96
C MET A 570 -7.38 -10.73 -31.18
N THR A 571 -8.71 -10.75 -31.00
CA THR A 571 -9.65 -11.02 -32.10
C THR A 571 -9.50 -9.97 -33.20
N MET A 572 -9.39 -8.70 -32.82
CA MET A 572 -9.28 -7.62 -33.80
C MET A 572 -7.93 -7.57 -34.52
N VAL A 573 -6.82 -7.85 -33.85
CA VAL A 573 -5.52 -8.03 -34.51
C VAL A 573 -5.57 -9.20 -35.50
N GLY A 574 -6.20 -10.31 -35.10
CA GLY A 574 -6.41 -11.46 -35.99
C GLY A 574 -7.23 -11.08 -37.23
N PHE A 575 -8.29 -10.29 -37.04
CA PHE A 575 -9.11 -9.77 -38.14
C PHE A 575 -8.34 -8.83 -39.07
N CYS A 576 -7.52 -7.94 -38.51
CA CYS A 576 -6.63 -7.08 -39.29
C CYS A 576 -5.64 -7.89 -40.13
N TYR A 577 -5.01 -8.94 -39.57
CA TYR A 577 -4.13 -9.81 -40.33
C TYR A 577 -4.84 -10.69 -41.36
N PHE A 578 -6.09 -11.10 -41.11
CA PHE A 578 -6.85 -11.90 -42.06
C PHE A 578 -7.25 -11.09 -43.30
N HIS A 579 -7.71 -9.85 -43.10
CA HIS A 579 -8.23 -8.98 -44.16
C HIS A 579 -7.23 -7.94 -44.69
N GLY A 580 -6.08 -7.75 -44.05
CA GLY A 580 -5.10 -6.73 -44.43
C GLY A 580 -5.52 -5.30 -44.06
N ILE A 581 -6.14 -5.12 -42.88
CA ILE A 581 -6.62 -3.81 -42.41
C ILE A 581 -5.52 -3.15 -41.57
N GLY A 582 -4.95 -2.05 -42.08
CA GLY A 582 -3.83 -1.35 -41.42
C GLY A 582 -2.52 -2.14 -41.43
N THR A 583 -2.48 -3.26 -42.18
CA THR A 583 -1.34 -4.16 -42.27
C THR A 583 -1.44 -5.04 -43.51
N LYS A 584 -0.41 -5.84 -43.81
CA LYS A 584 -0.47 -6.86 -44.86
C LYS A 584 -1.23 -8.10 -44.39
N ILE A 585 -1.72 -8.89 -45.32
CA ILE A 585 -2.40 -10.16 -45.01
C ILE A 585 -1.40 -11.19 -44.48
N TYR A 586 -1.68 -11.75 -43.31
CA TYR A 586 -0.91 -12.82 -42.66
C TYR A 586 -1.85 -13.86 -42.02
N LYS A 587 -2.48 -14.72 -42.83
CA LYS A 587 -3.49 -15.69 -42.37
C LYS A 587 -3.00 -16.62 -41.25
N GLN A 588 -1.76 -17.09 -41.27
CA GLN A 588 -1.20 -17.93 -40.19
C GLN A 588 -1.15 -17.17 -38.84
N LYS A 589 -0.78 -15.88 -38.85
CA LYS A 589 -0.78 -15.05 -37.63
C LYS A 589 -2.20 -14.80 -37.13
N ALA A 590 -3.15 -14.61 -38.05
CA ALA A 590 -4.57 -14.49 -37.71
C ALA A 590 -5.09 -15.76 -37.01
N PHE A 591 -4.72 -16.94 -37.51
CA PHE A 591 -5.06 -18.23 -36.91
C PHE A 591 -4.57 -18.33 -35.46
N GLU A 592 -3.30 -18.01 -35.21
CA GLU A 592 -2.71 -18.07 -33.87
C GLU A 592 -3.41 -17.13 -32.88
N LEU A 593 -3.75 -15.91 -33.30
CA LEU A 593 -4.46 -14.94 -32.48
C LEU A 593 -5.91 -15.35 -32.20
N TYR A 594 -6.63 -15.84 -33.21
CA TYR A 594 -7.97 -16.37 -32.99
C TYR A 594 -7.94 -17.61 -32.10
N GLN A 595 -6.94 -18.48 -32.23
CA GLN A 595 -6.81 -19.64 -31.37
C GLN A 595 -6.59 -19.24 -29.91
N LYS A 596 -5.72 -18.27 -29.63
CA LYS A 596 -5.51 -17.71 -28.29
C LYS A 596 -6.79 -17.09 -27.73
N SER A 597 -7.43 -16.20 -28.49
CA SER A 597 -8.67 -15.53 -28.07
C SER A 597 -9.86 -16.49 -27.88
N ALA A 598 -9.97 -17.50 -28.74
CA ALA A 598 -11.00 -18.53 -28.64
C ALA A 598 -10.86 -19.39 -27.37
N ASN A 599 -9.61 -19.67 -26.95
CA ASN A 599 -9.30 -20.37 -25.71
C ASN A 599 -9.62 -19.52 -24.47
N LEU A 600 -9.49 -18.20 -24.56
CA LEU A 600 -9.95 -17.25 -23.53
C LEU A 600 -11.48 -17.12 -23.50
N GLY A 601 -12.19 -17.64 -24.49
CA GLY A 601 -13.65 -17.73 -24.51
C GLY A 601 -14.35 -16.80 -25.50
N SER A 602 -13.62 -15.99 -26.28
CA SER A 602 -14.23 -15.07 -27.26
C SER A 602 -15.07 -15.83 -28.29
N LYS A 603 -16.39 -15.63 -28.25
CA LYS A 603 -17.33 -16.26 -29.20
C LYS A 603 -17.09 -15.86 -30.66
N VAL A 604 -16.61 -14.63 -30.89
CA VAL A 604 -16.26 -14.12 -32.23
C VAL A 604 -14.99 -14.81 -32.73
N ALA A 605 -13.96 -14.93 -31.88
CA ALA A 605 -12.74 -15.66 -32.25
C ALA A 605 -13.01 -17.15 -32.48
N GLN A 606 -13.85 -17.79 -31.66
CA GLN A 606 -14.28 -19.17 -31.87
C GLN A 606 -14.96 -19.36 -33.23
N TYR A 607 -15.86 -18.46 -33.62
CA TYR A 607 -16.49 -18.49 -34.94
C TYR A 607 -15.48 -18.27 -36.09
N ASN A 608 -14.58 -17.29 -35.95
CA ASN A 608 -13.56 -17.01 -36.97
C ASN A 608 -12.59 -18.19 -37.12
N LEU A 609 -12.20 -18.81 -36.01
CA LEU A 609 -11.36 -20.01 -36.01
C LEU A 609 -12.07 -21.19 -36.68
N GLY A 610 -13.37 -21.39 -36.40
CA GLY A 610 -14.18 -22.40 -37.09
C GLY A 610 -14.22 -22.15 -38.60
N THR A 611 -14.29 -20.89 -39.02
CA THR A 611 -14.28 -20.48 -40.44
C THR A 611 -12.93 -20.74 -41.11
N MET A 612 -11.81 -20.52 -40.41
CA MET A 612 -10.49 -20.84 -40.93
C MET A 612 -10.29 -22.34 -41.12
N TYR A 613 -10.79 -23.16 -40.20
CA TYR A 613 -10.79 -24.63 -40.36
C TYR A 613 -11.74 -25.11 -41.48
N GLU A 614 -12.90 -24.47 -41.68
CA GLU A 614 -13.85 -24.83 -42.75
C GLU A 614 -13.23 -24.63 -44.14
N TYR A 615 -12.54 -23.52 -44.36
CA TYR A 615 -11.99 -23.15 -45.67
C TYR A 615 -10.50 -23.46 -45.85
N GLY A 616 -9.78 -23.80 -44.78
CA GLY A 616 -8.33 -24.01 -44.82
C GLY A 616 -7.53 -22.72 -44.98
N ASP A 617 -8.04 -21.61 -44.44
CA ASP A 617 -7.40 -20.30 -44.56
C ASP A 617 -6.30 -20.14 -43.51
N GLY A 618 -5.02 -20.28 -43.92
CA GLY A 618 -3.90 -20.15 -42.98
C GLY A 618 -3.76 -21.31 -41.99
N ILE A 619 -4.44 -22.43 -42.27
CA ILE A 619 -4.32 -23.71 -41.56
C ILE A 619 -4.85 -24.81 -42.49
N THR A 620 -4.48 -26.07 -42.27
CA THR A 620 -5.10 -27.20 -42.97
C THR A 620 -6.60 -27.26 -42.68
N LYS A 621 -7.40 -27.44 -43.73
CA LYS A 621 -8.86 -27.62 -43.63
C LYS A 621 -9.19 -28.83 -42.74
N ASP A 622 -10.14 -28.65 -41.82
CA ASP A 622 -10.56 -29.66 -40.85
C ASP A 622 -12.03 -29.40 -40.45
N THR A 623 -12.95 -30.13 -41.06
CA THR A 623 -14.39 -29.90 -40.87
C THR A 623 -14.85 -30.22 -39.45
N ASP A 624 -14.28 -31.23 -38.80
CA ASP A 624 -14.64 -31.61 -37.43
C ASP A 624 -14.23 -30.54 -36.44
N LYS A 625 -13.01 -29.97 -36.59
CA LYS A 625 -12.60 -28.81 -35.79
C LYS A 625 -13.44 -27.57 -36.09
N ALA A 626 -13.84 -27.35 -37.33
CA ALA A 626 -14.73 -26.24 -37.68
C ALA A 626 -16.07 -26.34 -36.91
N ILE A 627 -16.73 -27.50 -36.97
CA ILE A 627 -17.97 -27.78 -36.25
C ILE A 627 -17.77 -27.60 -34.75
N TYR A 628 -16.71 -28.18 -34.17
CA TYR A 628 -16.38 -28.03 -32.75
C TYR A 628 -16.33 -26.57 -32.29
N TRP A 629 -15.65 -25.71 -33.04
CA TRP A 629 -15.53 -24.29 -32.70
C TRP A 629 -16.84 -23.52 -32.92
N TYR A 630 -17.59 -23.85 -33.97
CA TYR A 630 -18.94 -23.29 -34.17
C TYR A 630 -19.89 -23.68 -33.05
N GLU A 631 -19.86 -24.93 -32.56
CA GLU A 631 -20.67 -25.37 -31.43
C GLU A 631 -20.34 -24.58 -30.15
N LYS A 632 -19.05 -24.36 -29.88
CA LYS A 632 -18.64 -23.52 -28.75
C LYS A 632 -19.19 -22.09 -28.85
N ALA A 633 -19.05 -21.44 -30.01
CA ALA A 633 -19.58 -20.09 -30.21
C ALA A 633 -21.11 -20.04 -30.14
N ALA A 634 -21.80 -21.05 -30.70
CA ALA A 634 -23.25 -21.16 -30.72
C ALA A 634 -23.86 -21.39 -29.33
N LYS A 635 -23.19 -22.18 -28.46
CA LYS A 635 -23.55 -22.37 -27.05
C LYS A 635 -23.51 -21.05 -26.26
N GLN A 636 -22.68 -20.10 -26.68
CA GLN A 636 -22.62 -18.74 -26.14
C GLN A 636 -23.61 -17.77 -26.81
N GLY A 637 -24.54 -18.28 -27.63
CA GLY A 637 -25.56 -17.47 -28.29
C GLY A 637 -25.08 -16.71 -29.54
N TYR A 638 -23.93 -17.04 -30.12
CA TYR A 638 -23.47 -16.33 -31.32
C TYR A 638 -24.26 -16.75 -32.56
N GLN A 639 -25.10 -15.84 -33.07
CA GLN A 639 -26.08 -16.13 -34.12
C GLN A 639 -25.44 -16.65 -35.42
N HIS A 640 -24.31 -16.08 -35.84
CA HIS A 640 -23.62 -16.54 -37.06
C HIS A 640 -23.14 -17.99 -36.94
N ALA A 641 -22.65 -18.40 -35.76
CA ALA A 641 -22.27 -19.79 -35.51
C ALA A 641 -23.48 -20.73 -35.50
N GLN A 642 -24.58 -20.33 -34.85
CA GLN A 642 -25.83 -21.11 -34.88
C GLN A 642 -26.35 -21.32 -36.30
N ASN A 643 -26.30 -20.26 -37.12
CA ASN A 643 -26.70 -20.32 -38.53
C ASN A 643 -25.77 -21.23 -39.35
N LYS A 644 -24.45 -21.20 -39.08
CA LYS A 644 -23.48 -22.11 -39.71
C LYS A 644 -23.74 -23.57 -39.36
N LEU A 645 -23.96 -23.90 -38.09
CA LEU A 645 -24.27 -25.28 -37.67
C LEU A 645 -25.56 -25.82 -38.30
N LYS A 646 -26.59 -24.98 -38.47
CA LYS A 646 -27.82 -25.39 -39.17
C LYS A 646 -27.53 -25.81 -40.62
N LYS A 647 -26.58 -25.14 -41.30
CA LYS A 647 -26.17 -25.53 -42.66
C LYS A 647 -25.46 -26.87 -42.67
N PHE A 648 -24.55 -27.13 -41.73
CA PHE A 648 -23.86 -28.43 -41.62
C PHE A 648 -24.79 -29.60 -41.30
N LYS A 649 -25.90 -29.36 -40.59
CA LYS A 649 -26.90 -30.41 -40.30
C LYS A 649 -27.86 -30.68 -41.46
N ASN A 650 -27.91 -29.80 -42.45
CA ASN A 650 -28.80 -29.88 -43.61
C ASN A 650 -28.03 -30.25 -44.90
N GLN A 651 -26.73 -30.55 -44.79
CA GLN A 651 -25.86 -31.12 -45.82
C GLN A 651 -25.61 -32.58 -45.47
#